data_AF-A0A438K4K5-F1
#
_entry.id   AF-A0A438K4K5-F1
#
_cell.length_a   1.000
_cell.length_b   1.000
_cell.length_c   1.000
_cell.angle_alpha   90.00
_cell.angle_beta   90.00
_cell.angle_gamma   90.00
#
_symmetry.space_group_name_H-M   'P 1'
#
loop_
_entity.id
_entity.type
_entity.pdbx_description
1 polymer ?
#
loop_
_entity_poly.entity_id
_entity_poly.type
_entity_poly.pdbx_seq_one_letter_code
_entity_poly.pdbx_strand_id
1 'polypeptide(L)'
;MGESGLHACGLFVLTVMMVVGVGAICGGAPGLLNSESTETTSWRNLLANGLACTPQMGWNSWNHFGCKIDENLIKETADAMVSSGLAALGYHYVNLDDCWGEKNRDSDGNLVAKHSTFPSGIKALADYVHKKGLKLGIYSDAGTQTCSKTMPGSLGHEEKDAKTFASWEVDYLKYDNCENTGIRPQERYIKMSKALLNSGRSIFFSLCEWGQEDPATWAKDVGNSWRTTGDIEDNWDSMTSRADENDKWAAHAGPGGWNDPDMLEVGNGGMRKEEYQSHFSIWALAKAPLLIGCDVRSMDNSTFELLSNKEVIAVNQDELGVQGRKVKKDGNLEVWAGPLSDNKVAVVLWNRGSSQANMTAHWSDIGLSPSAVVDARDLWADSYELKLFFGGYDLQDLRSYARVAEKGKMGEIRIFHLVKAKNSLMAHDQISIPLLLFLICTLSAATVNHATLTGKFRENGAMKRKLLDNGPGQTPQMGWNSYNHFPCKLSEELIHQTADAMVSTGLSALGYKYINLDDCWAELNRDSKVHKQTLTVFEFSVVLNLGNLVPKASIFPSGMKALADYVHSKGLKIGIYADAGTLTCSKTMPGSLNYEEQDANTFASWGIDYLKYDNCHNNGLSPQERYSNMSKALLNTGRPIFYSLCEWGQDNPATWASSIGNSWRTTGDIKDTWESMTSHADLNDVWASYAGPGGWNDPDMLEVGNGGMSTEEYRSHFSIWALAKAPLLIGCDIRSMDNETFELLSNKEVIEVNQDKLGAQGKKVKKTGDLEVWSGPLSDNRVAVVLWNRESSEATIIADWSDIGLNSSAVVDARDLWTHSTIYSIRHQLKATVEAHACKMYALTPH
;
A
#
# COMPACT_ATOMS: atom_id res chain seq x y z
N MET A 1 23.71 52.80 50.39
CA MET A 1 22.37 53.40 50.23
C MET A 1 21.57 52.46 49.33
N GLY A 2 20.58 51.67 49.72
CA GLY A 2 19.96 51.32 51.00
C GLY A 2 18.72 50.48 50.68
N GLU A 3 18.69 49.22 51.14
CA GLU A 3 17.52 48.41 51.60
C GLU A 3 16.39 48.03 50.60
N SER A 4 16.19 46.72 50.29
CA SER A 4 15.36 45.68 50.97
C SER A 4 13.84 45.85 50.69
N GLY A 5 12.96 44.85 50.54
CA GLY A 5 12.97 43.39 50.57
C GLY A 5 11.51 42.87 50.52
N LEU A 6 11.31 41.71 49.90
CA LEU A 6 10.39 40.60 50.23
C LEU A 6 8.86 40.74 50.50
N HIS A 7 8.12 39.83 49.82
CA HIS A 7 6.97 38.99 50.24
C HIS A 7 5.55 39.57 50.39
N ALA A 8 4.55 38.96 49.72
CA ALA A 8 3.78 37.82 50.27
C ALA A 8 2.68 37.29 49.30
N CYS A 9 2.47 35.98 49.37
CA CYS A 9 1.46 35.16 48.68
C CYS A 9 0.08 35.15 49.36
N GLY A 10 -0.93 34.70 48.60
CA GLY A 10 -2.13 33.98 49.07
C GLY A 10 -3.43 34.72 48.82
N LEU A 11 -4.59 34.13 48.50
CA LEU A 11 -5.08 32.81 48.08
C LEU A 11 -6.63 32.97 48.03
N PHE A 12 -7.36 32.00 47.44
CA PHE A 12 -8.80 31.70 47.63
C PHE A 12 -9.90 32.23 46.67
N VAL A 13 -10.22 31.33 45.75
CA VAL A 13 -11.51 30.80 45.22
C VAL A 13 -12.80 31.12 46.02
N LEU A 14 -13.90 31.50 45.33
CA LEU A 14 -15.17 30.74 45.12
C LEU A 14 -16.37 31.59 44.63
N THR A 15 -16.95 31.14 43.50
CA THR A 15 -18.38 31.00 43.13
C THR A 15 -19.40 32.17 43.08
N VAL A 16 -20.00 32.29 41.88
CA VAL A 16 -21.45 32.21 41.54
C VAL A 16 -22.35 33.43 41.83
N MET A 17 -22.88 34.05 40.76
CA MET A 17 -24.32 34.00 40.42
C MET A 17 -24.63 34.65 39.06
N MET A 18 -25.55 34.01 38.33
CA MET A 18 -26.18 34.41 37.08
C MET A 18 -27.02 35.69 37.20
N VAL A 19 -27.18 36.40 36.07
CA VAL A 19 -28.40 37.17 35.75
C VAL A 19 -28.93 36.75 34.38
N VAL A 20 -30.24 36.62 34.33
CA VAL A 20 -31.13 36.01 33.35
C VAL A 20 -31.73 37.05 32.39
N GLY A 21 -32.06 36.61 31.17
CA GLY A 21 -33.11 37.18 30.29
C GLY A 21 -33.20 36.32 29.02
N VAL A 22 -34.07 35.30 28.92
CA VAL A 22 -35.51 35.32 28.54
C VAL A 22 -35.75 36.21 27.31
N GLY A 23 -36.27 35.76 26.17
CA GLY A 23 -36.83 34.48 25.76
C GLY A 23 -37.78 34.72 24.57
N ALA A 24 -37.90 33.76 23.66
CA ALA A 24 -39.11 33.55 22.87
C ALA A 24 -39.12 32.10 22.37
N ILE A 25 -40.11 31.36 22.87
CA ILE A 25 -40.39 29.94 22.69
C ILE A 25 -41.61 29.81 21.77
N CYS A 26 -41.58 28.83 20.88
CA CYS A 26 -42.70 27.96 20.47
C CYS A 26 -42.04 26.68 19.95
N GLY A 27 -42.21 25.45 20.47
CA GLY A 27 -43.21 24.88 21.36
C GLY A 27 -43.63 23.52 20.78
N GLY A 28 -42.98 22.44 21.23
CA GLY A 28 -43.31 21.05 20.89
C GLY A 28 -42.54 20.08 21.81
N ALA A 29 -43.27 19.35 22.64
CA ALA A 29 -42.88 18.67 23.90
C ALA A 29 -42.05 17.35 23.73
N PRO A 30 -41.50 16.79 24.84
CA PRO A 30 -40.26 16.01 24.86
C PRO A 30 -40.45 14.49 24.99
N GLY A 31 -39.48 13.73 24.48
CA GLY A 31 -39.18 12.37 24.92
C GLY A 31 -37.76 12.33 25.47
N LEU A 32 -37.61 12.08 26.77
CA LEU A 32 -36.32 11.78 27.41
C LEU A 32 -35.70 10.55 26.74
N LEU A 33 -34.44 10.67 26.32
CA LEU A 33 -33.45 9.58 26.39
C LEU A 33 -32.07 10.23 26.57
N ASN A 34 -31.44 9.92 27.70
CA ASN A 34 -30.01 10.14 27.94
C ASN A 34 -29.22 9.50 26.79
N SER A 35 -28.44 10.28 26.04
CA SER A 35 -27.33 9.72 25.28
C SER A 35 -26.06 9.88 26.12
N GLU A 36 -25.64 8.78 26.73
CA GLU A 36 -24.24 8.59 27.14
C GLU A 36 -23.37 8.87 25.91
N SER A 37 -22.44 9.81 26.07
CA SER A 37 -21.38 10.06 25.11
C SER A 37 -20.46 8.84 25.08
N THR A 38 -20.68 7.93 24.12
CA THR A 38 -19.70 6.90 23.79
C THR A 38 -18.49 7.58 23.17
N GLU A 39 -17.39 7.60 23.91
CA GLU A 39 -16.04 7.76 23.37
C GLU A 39 -15.79 6.67 22.31
N THR A 40 -16.06 6.99 21.05
CA THR A 40 -15.48 6.24 19.93
C THR A 40 -14.07 6.77 19.72
N THR A 41 -13.15 6.33 20.58
CA THR A 41 -11.72 6.37 20.30
C THR A 41 -11.49 5.71 18.94
N SER A 42 -10.85 6.43 18.03
CA SER A 42 -10.44 5.95 16.71
C SER A 42 -9.58 4.70 16.87
N TRP A 43 -10.13 3.54 16.53
CA TRP A 43 -9.49 2.21 16.60
C TRP A 43 -8.52 1.94 15.44
N ARG A 44 -8.03 2.96 14.72
CA ARG A 44 -7.20 2.75 13.52
C ARG A 44 -5.70 2.88 13.83
N ASN A 45 -4.99 1.77 13.58
CA ASN A 45 -3.54 1.58 13.52
C ASN A 45 -2.77 1.36 14.83
N LEU A 46 -2.93 0.18 15.45
CA LEU A 46 -1.99 -0.27 16.49
C LEU A 46 -0.66 -0.82 15.90
N LEU A 47 -0.58 -1.35 14.68
CA LEU A 47 0.61 -2.14 14.24
C LEU A 47 1.37 -1.66 12.99
N ALA A 48 1.69 -0.37 12.88
CA ALA A 48 2.75 0.06 11.95
C ALA A 48 4.17 -0.27 12.49
N ASN A 49 4.38 -1.52 12.95
CA ASN A 49 5.60 -1.94 13.67
C ASN A 49 6.74 -2.44 12.79
N GLY A 50 6.56 -2.45 11.46
CA GLY A 50 7.57 -2.87 10.48
C GLY A 50 7.78 -4.39 10.38
N LEU A 51 6.89 -5.19 10.99
CA LEU A 51 6.91 -6.64 10.90
C LEU A 51 5.90 -7.13 9.85
N ALA A 52 6.02 -8.42 9.47
CA ALA A 52 5.08 -9.11 8.57
C ALA A 52 4.97 -8.52 7.15
N CYS A 53 6.05 -7.94 6.61
CA CYS A 53 6.09 -7.48 5.21
C CYS A 53 5.81 -8.62 4.23
N THR A 54 6.28 -9.82 4.55
CA THR A 54 5.91 -11.11 3.94
C THR A 54 5.40 -12.06 5.04
N PRO A 55 4.71 -13.16 4.68
CA PRO A 55 4.28 -14.16 5.65
C PRO A 55 5.47 -14.69 6.45
N GLN A 56 5.29 -14.90 7.76
CA GLN A 56 6.36 -15.41 8.60
C GLN A 56 6.74 -16.84 8.20
N MET A 57 8.03 -17.15 8.30
CA MET A 57 8.58 -18.49 8.07
C MET A 57 9.42 -18.92 9.27
N GLY A 58 9.24 -20.15 9.71
CA GLY A 58 9.96 -20.67 10.88
C GLY A 58 9.58 -22.09 11.22
N TRP A 59 9.75 -22.44 12.49
CA TRP A 59 9.43 -23.73 13.08
C TRP A 59 8.64 -23.52 14.37
N ASN A 60 7.72 -24.43 14.67
CA ASN A 60 6.96 -24.45 15.92
C ASN A 60 6.95 -25.86 16.51
N SER A 61 7.13 -25.96 17.83
CA SER A 61 7.28 -27.24 18.53
C SER A 61 6.03 -28.10 18.65
N TRP A 62 4.83 -27.54 18.48
CA TRP A 62 3.58 -28.17 18.94
C TRP A 62 3.22 -29.46 18.21
N ASN A 63 3.17 -29.46 16.87
CA ASN A 63 2.61 -30.58 16.10
C ASN A 63 3.34 -31.91 16.34
N HIS A 64 4.67 -31.86 16.45
CA HIS A 64 5.46 -33.08 16.68
C HIS A 64 5.69 -33.39 18.17
N PHE A 65 5.96 -32.38 19.00
CA PHE A 65 6.44 -32.61 20.37
C PHE A 65 5.37 -32.40 21.44
N GLY A 66 4.34 -31.59 21.19
CA GLY A 66 3.41 -31.11 22.22
C GLY A 66 4.19 -30.57 23.44
N CYS A 67 3.83 -31.01 24.65
CA CYS A 67 4.55 -30.63 25.87
C CYS A 67 5.93 -31.29 26.08
N LYS A 68 6.42 -32.16 25.17
CA LYS A 68 7.70 -32.87 25.33
C LYS A 68 8.86 -32.03 24.83
N ILE A 69 9.01 -30.84 25.40
CA ILE A 69 10.02 -29.84 25.01
C ILE A 69 10.93 -29.47 26.17
N ASP A 70 12.21 -29.27 25.86
CA ASP A 70 13.23 -28.78 26.79
C ASP A 70 14.25 -27.89 26.08
N GLU A 71 15.10 -27.21 26.85
CA GLU A 71 16.09 -26.27 26.35
C GLU A 71 17.06 -26.89 25.34
N ASN A 72 17.46 -28.16 25.53
CA ASN A 72 18.39 -28.82 24.62
C ASN A 72 17.72 -29.12 23.27
N LEU A 73 16.48 -29.62 23.30
CA LEU A 73 15.69 -29.82 22.09
C LEU A 73 15.61 -28.54 21.25
N ILE A 74 15.27 -27.40 21.86
CA ILE A 74 15.13 -26.14 21.12
C ILE A 74 16.47 -25.67 20.54
N LYS A 75 17.57 -25.83 21.29
CA LYS A 75 18.93 -25.50 20.79
C LYS A 75 19.34 -26.39 19.62
N GLU A 76 19.10 -27.70 19.72
CA GLU A 76 19.40 -28.65 18.65
C GLU A 76 18.54 -28.40 17.41
N THR A 77 17.26 -28.04 17.59
CA THR A 77 16.38 -27.62 16.51
C THR A 77 16.89 -26.36 15.82
N ALA A 78 17.30 -25.34 16.58
CA ALA A 78 17.90 -24.13 16.02
C ALA A 78 19.19 -24.44 15.24
N ASP A 79 20.03 -25.33 15.74
CA ASP A 79 21.23 -25.80 15.05
C ASP A 79 20.90 -26.58 13.77
N ALA A 80 19.87 -27.42 13.78
CA ALA A 80 19.39 -28.16 12.62
C ALA A 80 18.81 -27.22 11.55
N MET A 81 18.05 -26.19 11.92
CA MET A 81 17.54 -25.19 10.97
C MET A 81 18.68 -24.46 10.25
N VAL A 82 19.77 -24.13 10.95
CA VAL A 82 20.93 -23.50 10.32
C VAL A 82 21.72 -24.50 9.47
N SER A 83 22.06 -25.66 10.03
CA SER A 83 22.95 -26.63 9.37
C SER A 83 22.31 -27.33 8.16
N SER A 84 20.99 -27.51 8.15
CA SER A 84 20.26 -27.99 6.98
C SER A 84 20.14 -26.93 5.87
N GLY A 85 20.38 -25.66 6.17
CA GLY A 85 20.20 -24.54 5.24
C GLY A 85 18.79 -23.96 5.20
N LEU A 86 17.83 -24.47 5.98
CA LEU A 86 16.47 -23.89 6.07
C LEU A 86 16.52 -22.43 6.53
N ALA A 87 17.38 -22.09 7.47
CA ALA A 87 17.57 -20.70 7.90
C ALA A 87 17.95 -19.78 6.72
N ALA A 88 18.80 -20.26 5.80
CA ALA A 88 19.21 -19.48 4.63
C ALA A 88 18.09 -19.31 3.58
N LEU A 89 17.00 -20.06 3.71
CA LEU A 89 15.80 -19.98 2.84
C LEU A 89 14.72 -19.05 3.39
N GLY A 90 14.92 -18.48 4.58
CA GLY A 90 13.96 -17.56 5.20
C GLY A 90 13.30 -18.10 6.47
N TYR A 91 13.48 -19.37 6.83
CA TYR A 91 12.91 -19.94 8.06
C TYR A 91 13.69 -19.43 9.29
N HIS A 92 13.28 -18.29 9.84
CA HIS A 92 14.04 -17.57 10.87
C HIS A 92 13.44 -17.64 12.27
N TYR A 93 12.15 -17.96 12.41
CA TYR A 93 11.52 -18.07 13.74
C TYR A 93 11.66 -19.48 14.32
N VAL A 94 12.06 -19.58 15.58
CA VAL A 94 12.04 -20.80 16.40
C VAL A 94 11.02 -20.57 17.52
N ASN A 95 9.81 -21.07 17.33
CA ASN A 95 8.69 -20.81 18.23
C ASN A 95 8.56 -21.91 19.28
N LEU A 96 8.76 -21.53 20.53
CA LEU A 96 8.47 -22.34 21.69
C LEU A 96 6.98 -22.30 21.98
N ASP A 97 6.28 -23.40 21.70
CA ASP A 97 4.85 -23.51 22.00
C ASP A 97 4.60 -23.84 23.48
N ASP A 98 3.36 -24.12 23.88
CA ASP A 98 2.92 -24.30 25.27
C ASP A 98 3.80 -25.26 26.11
N CYS A 99 3.64 -25.24 27.43
CA CYS A 99 4.31 -26.10 28.42
C CYS A 99 5.79 -25.72 28.74
N TRP A 100 6.24 -24.52 28.35
CA TRP A 100 7.58 -24.01 28.67
C TRP A 100 7.70 -23.38 30.07
N GLY A 101 6.59 -22.91 30.64
CA GLY A 101 6.56 -22.17 31.90
C GLY A 101 6.27 -23.03 33.13
N GLU A 102 6.56 -22.48 34.31
CA GLU A 102 6.11 -23.05 35.59
C GLU A 102 4.59 -22.97 35.72
N LYS A 103 4.03 -23.88 36.53
CA LYS A 103 2.57 -23.93 36.76
C LYS A 103 2.02 -22.68 37.43
N ASN A 104 2.85 -22.00 38.21
CA ASN A 104 2.48 -20.80 38.94
C ASN A 104 3.42 -19.66 38.57
N ARG A 105 2.88 -18.43 38.60
CA ARG A 105 3.69 -17.21 38.59
C ARG A 105 4.57 -17.14 39.85
N ASP A 106 5.65 -16.38 39.80
CA ASP A 106 6.46 -16.10 40.98
C ASP A 106 5.71 -15.21 42.01
N SER A 107 6.36 -14.90 43.13
CA SER A 107 5.80 -14.03 44.18
C SER A 107 5.49 -12.61 43.70
N ASP A 108 6.15 -12.15 42.64
CA ASP A 108 5.94 -10.83 42.05
C ASP A 108 4.89 -10.87 40.92
N GLY A 109 4.34 -12.05 40.62
CA GLY A 109 3.32 -12.26 39.60
C GLY A 109 3.86 -12.36 38.17
N ASN A 110 5.15 -12.62 37.98
CA ASN A 110 5.76 -12.80 36.65
C ASN A 110 5.65 -14.25 36.19
N LEU A 111 5.65 -14.44 34.87
CA LEU A 111 5.85 -15.76 34.26
C LEU A 111 7.28 -16.24 34.52
N VAL A 112 7.44 -17.54 34.75
CA VAL A 112 8.73 -18.16 35.08
C VAL A 112 8.96 -19.34 34.15
N ALA A 113 10.16 -19.46 33.59
CA ALA A 113 10.58 -20.62 32.82
C ALA A 113 10.60 -21.86 33.71
N LYS A 114 10.14 -23.01 33.21
CA LYS A 114 10.13 -24.25 33.98
C LYS A 114 11.54 -24.75 34.26
N HIS A 115 12.00 -24.70 35.50
CA HIS A 115 13.42 -24.92 35.82
C HIS A 115 13.91 -26.32 35.46
N SER A 116 13.03 -27.33 35.49
CA SER A 116 13.38 -28.71 35.15
C SER A 116 13.68 -28.95 33.67
N THR A 117 13.14 -28.12 32.77
CA THR A 117 13.27 -28.28 31.31
C THR A 117 13.97 -27.09 30.65
N PHE A 118 13.90 -25.91 31.25
CA PHE A 118 14.58 -24.68 30.83
C PHE A 118 15.47 -24.14 31.96
N PRO A 119 16.48 -24.90 32.41
CA PRO A 119 17.28 -24.56 33.58
C PRO A 119 18.04 -23.23 33.46
N SER A 120 18.37 -22.80 32.24
CA SER A 120 19.05 -21.51 32.00
C SER A 120 18.10 -20.33 31.84
N GLY A 121 16.79 -20.58 31.77
CA GLY A 121 15.75 -19.56 31.52
C GLY A 121 15.61 -19.14 30.05
N ILE A 122 14.51 -18.43 29.74
CA ILE A 122 14.15 -18.07 28.36
C ILE A 122 15.11 -17.04 27.75
N LYS A 123 15.59 -16.05 28.50
CA LYS A 123 16.56 -15.07 27.98
C LYS A 123 17.84 -15.75 27.47
N ALA A 124 18.38 -16.71 28.21
CA ALA A 124 19.58 -17.44 27.79
C ALA A 124 19.33 -18.29 26.53
N LEU A 125 18.11 -18.83 26.38
CA LEU A 125 17.70 -19.52 25.17
C LEU A 125 17.56 -18.54 23.99
N ALA A 126 16.98 -17.36 24.20
CA ALA A 126 16.89 -16.31 23.18
C ALA A 126 18.28 -15.89 22.70
N ASP A 127 19.21 -15.64 23.62
CA ASP A 127 20.61 -15.32 23.32
C ASP A 127 21.28 -16.41 22.46
N TYR A 128 20.99 -17.69 22.76
CA TYR A 128 21.50 -18.80 21.96
C TYR A 128 20.96 -18.77 20.53
N VAL A 129 19.64 -18.61 20.38
CA VAL A 129 18.94 -18.58 19.09
C VAL A 129 19.38 -17.36 18.26
N HIS A 130 19.50 -16.19 18.87
CA HIS A 130 19.99 -14.98 18.20
C HIS A 130 21.43 -15.10 17.73
N LYS A 131 22.31 -15.75 18.51
CA LYS A 131 23.70 -16.03 18.09
C LYS A 131 23.79 -16.89 16.83
N LYS A 132 22.72 -17.62 16.48
CA LYS A 132 22.61 -18.41 15.25
C LYS A 132 22.01 -17.63 14.08
N GLY A 133 21.66 -16.34 14.29
CA GLY A 133 20.98 -15.51 13.29
C GLY A 133 19.48 -15.81 13.16
N LEU A 134 18.90 -16.54 14.12
CA LEU A 134 17.48 -16.86 14.18
C LEU A 134 16.77 -15.95 15.20
N LYS A 135 15.45 -16.05 15.27
CA LYS A 135 14.55 -15.29 16.16
C LYS A 135 13.80 -16.25 17.07
N LEU A 136 13.67 -15.93 18.35
CA LEU A 136 12.95 -16.77 19.31
C LEU A 136 11.49 -16.32 19.43
N GLY A 137 10.57 -17.25 19.27
CA GLY A 137 9.16 -17.05 19.60
C GLY A 137 8.74 -17.77 20.86
N ILE A 138 7.67 -17.28 21.48
CA ILE A 138 7.09 -17.85 22.69
C ILE A 138 5.56 -17.93 22.57
N TYR A 139 4.97 -18.84 23.34
CA TYR A 139 3.54 -19.00 23.46
C TYR A 139 3.00 -18.42 24.76
N SER A 140 1.83 -17.79 24.67
CA SER A 140 0.97 -17.52 25.81
C SER A 140 -0.50 -17.59 25.37
N ASP A 141 -1.40 -17.34 26.32
CA ASP A 141 -2.84 -17.47 26.10
C ASP A 141 -3.56 -16.20 26.55
N ALA A 142 -4.60 -15.83 25.80
CA ALA A 142 -5.54 -14.77 26.12
C ALA A 142 -6.54 -15.16 27.21
N GLY A 143 -6.31 -16.20 28.00
CA GLY A 143 -7.09 -16.59 29.17
C GLY A 143 -6.28 -16.63 30.45
N THR A 144 -6.90 -17.16 31.50
CA THR A 144 -6.25 -17.29 32.81
C THR A 144 -5.23 -18.44 32.87
N GLN A 145 -5.33 -19.40 31.95
CA GLN A 145 -4.44 -20.54 31.84
C GLN A 145 -4.28 -20.93 30.37
N THR A 146 -3.13 -21.50 30.01
CA THR A 146 -2.89 -21.99 28.65
C THR A 146 -3.73 -23.23 28.32
N CYS A 147 -3.85 -23.56 27.04
CA CYS A 147 -4.62 -24.71 26.56
C CYS A 147 -4.18 -26.05 27.17
N SER A 148 -2.89 -26.26 27.41
CA SER A 148 -2.38 -27.46 28.11
C SER A 148 -2.73 -27.51 29.60
N LYS A 149 -3.15 -26.37 30.18
CA LYS A 149 -3.40 -26.20 31.62
C LYS A 149 -2.16 -26.37 32.49
N THR A 150 -0.97 -26.27 31.90
CA THR A 150 0.30 -26.51 32.61
C THR A 150 1.00 -25.24 33.07
N MET A 151 0.63 -24.08 32.54
CA MET A 151 1.18 -22.77 32.91
C MET A 151 0.10 -21.69 32.85
N PRO A 152 0.26 -20.56 33.55
CA PRO A 152 -0.72 -19.47 33.55
C PRO A 152 -0.77 -18.75 32.19
N GLY A 153 -1.96 -18.30 31.81
CA GLY A 153 -2.18 -17.41 30.67
C GLY A 153 -2.01 -15.94 31.07
N SER A 154 -2.07 -15.03 30.10
CA SER A 154 -1.77 -13.61 30.30
C SER A 154 -2.99 -12.73 30.61
N LEU A 155 -4.20 -13.28 30.69
CA LEU A 155 -5.40 -12.47 30.95
C LEU A 155 -5.31 -11.72 32.29
N GLY A 156 -5.39 -10.40 32.25
CA GLY A 156 -5.22 -9.51 33.42
C GLY A 156 -3.76 -9.23 33.79
N HIS A 157 -2.79 -9.79 33.07
CA HIS A 157 -1.36 -9.63 33.26
C HIS A 157 -0.63 -9.14 31.98
N GLU A 158 -1.37 -8.73 30.95
CA GLU A 158 -0.87 -8.51 29.59
C GLU A 158 0.31 -7.52 29.55
N GLU A 159 0.23 -6.38 30.25
CA GLU A 159 1.31 -5.38 30.30
C GLU A 159 2.59 -5.92 30.96
N LYS A 160 2.44 -6.72 32.02
CA LYS A 160 3.57 -7.31 32.74
C LYS A 160 4.22 -8.42 31.93
N ASP A 161 3.41 -9.26 31.30
CA ASP A 161 3.89 -10.38 30.51
C ASP A 161 4.57 -9.89 29.23
N ALA A 162 4.01 -8.87 28.56
CA ALA A 162 4.66 -8.23 27.41
C ALA A 162 6.04 -7.64 27.76
N LYS A 163 6.17 -6.97 28.91
CA LYS A 163 7.47 -6.47 29.41
C LYS A 163 8.43 -7.62 29.74
N THR A 164 7.91 -8.72 30.27
CA THR A 164 8.70 -9.93 30.56
C THR A 164 9.25 -10.52 29.27
N PHE A 165 8.41 -10.70 28.25
CA PHE A 165 8.84 -11.19 26.93
C PHE A 165 9.88 -10.27 26.29
N ALA A 166 9.67 -8.95 26.35
CA ALA A 166 10.64 -7.97 25.86
C ALA A 166 11.98 -8.04 26.62
N SER A 167 11.95 -8.21 27.95
CA SER A 167 13.15 -8.36 28.78
C SER A 167 13.92 -9.66 28.50
N TRP A 168 13.21 -10.69 28.03
CA TRP A 168 13.80 -11.93 27.56
C TRP A 168 14.25 -11.87 26.09
N GLU A 169 14.04 -10.73 25.43
CA GLU A 169 14.36 -10.49 24.02
C GLU A 169 13.60 -11.43 23.05
N VAL A 170 12.40 -11.85 23.42
CA VAL A 170 11.51 -12.60 22.52
C VAL A 170 11.14 -11.75 21.29
N ASP A 171 11.05 -12.38 20.12
CA ASP A 171 10.75 -11.74 18.83
C ASP A 171 9.34 -12.01 18.32
N TYR A 172 8.68 -13.05 18.82
CA TYR A 172 7.39 -13.54 18.34
C TYR A 172 6.53 -14.02 19.51
N LEU A 173 5.26 -13.64 19.54
CA LEU A 173 4.26 -14.16 20.47
C LEU A 173 3.12 -14.85 19.68
N LYS A 174 2.96 -16.16 19.90
CA LYS A 174 1.70 -16.87 19.60
C LYS A 174 0.78 -16.70 20.81
N TYR A 175 -0.42 -16.19 20.57
CA TYR A 175 -1.36 -15.85 21.64
C TYR A 175 -2.70 -16.54 21.40
N ASP A 176 -2.98 -17.54 22.24
CA ASP A 176 -4.08 -18.48 22.07
C ASP A 176 -5.34 -18.09 22.86
N ASN A 177 -6.37 -18.92 22.88
CA ASN A 177 -7.72 -18.51 23.30
C ASN A 177 -8.39 -19.38 24.36
N CYS A 178 -7.66 -20.24 25.06
CA CYS A 178 -8.21 -21.11 26.11
C CYS A 178 -8.55 -20.32 27.40
N GLU A 179 -9.39 -20.88 28.27
CA GLU A 179 -9.73 -20.31 29.60
C GLU A 179 -10.02 -18.78 29.62
N ASN A 180 -10.73 -18.30 28.59
CA ASN A 180 -10.92 -16.88 28.29
C ASN A 180 -11.97 -16.15 29.16
N THR A 181 -12.59 -16.85 30.11
CA THR A 181 -13.61 -16.34 31.05
C THR A 181 -14.87 -15.74 30.38
N GLY A 182 -15.09 -16.00 29.09
CA GLY A 182 -16.22 -15.46 28.31
C GLY A 182 -16.01 -14.01 27.83
N ILE A 183 -14.83 -13.44 28.02
CA ILE A 183 -14.50 -12.10 27.51
C ILE A 183 -14.21 -12.21 26.00
N ARG A 184 -14.78 -11.27 25.24
CA ARG A 184 -14.64 -11.25 23.78
C ARG A 184 -13.18 -11.16 23.33
N PRO A 185 -12.80 -11.84 22.22
CA PRO A 185 -11.44 -11.80 21.70
C PRO A 185 -11.00 -10.37 21.36
N GLN A 186 -11.88 -9.55 20.77
CA GLN A 186 -11.56 -8.16 20.41
C GLN A 186 -11.19 -7.31 21.64
N GLU A 187 -11.66 -7.66 22.84
CA GLU A 187 -11.25 -6.96 24.07
C GLU A 187 -9.88 -7.43 24.56
N ARG A 188 -9.63 -8.74 24.52
CA ARG A 188 -8.41 -9.34 25.10
C ARG A 188 -7.19 -9.19 24.19
N TYR A 189 -7.35 -9.48 22.90
CA TYR A 189 -6.27 -9.36 21.94
C TYR A 189 -5.79 -7.92 21.75
N ILE A 190 -6.69 -6.94 21.81
CA ILE A 190 -6.32 -5.52 21.76
C ILE A 190 -5.49 -5.11 22.99
N LYS A 191 -5.79 -5.63 24.18
CA LYS A 191 -5.01 -5.36 25.39
C LYS A 191 -3.58 -5.88 25.24
N MET A 192 -3.41 -7.11 24.78
CA MET A 192 -2.07 -7.66 24.53
C MET A 192 -1.35 -6.91 23.41
N SER A 193 -2.03 -6.56 22.31
CA SER A 193 -1.45 -5.74 21.23
C SER A 193 -0.85 -4.43 21.76
N LYS A 194 -1.63 -3.69 22.57
CA LYS A 194 -1.17 -2.46 23.24
C LYS A 194 0.00 -2.71 24.19
N ALA A 195 -0.06 -3.79 24.96
CA ALA A 195 1.00 -4.18 25.89
C ALA A 195 2.32 -4.46 25.16
N LEU A 196 2.29 -5.18 24.03
CA LEU A 196 3.46 -5.47 23.20
C LEU A 196 4.06 -4.19 22.61
N LEU A 197 3.24 -3.27 22.10
CA LEU A 197 3.71 -1.97 21.58
C LEU A 197 4.41 -1.14 22.66
N ASN A 198 3.88 -1.17 23.89
CA ASN A 198 4.43 -0.44 25.02
C ASN A 198 5.58 -1.16 25.74
N SER A 199 5.97 -2.35 25.27
CA SER A 199 7.02 -3.16 25.90
C SER A 199 8.43 -2.64 25.64
N GLY A 200 8.60 -1.81 24.59
CA GLY A 200 9.91 -1.30 24.15
C GLY A 200 10.66 -2.23 23.18
N ARG A 201 10.07 -3.37 22.78
CA ARG A 201 10.60 -4.28 21.76
C ARG A 201 9.54 -4.60 20.71
N SER A 202 9.92 -4.60 19.44
CA SER A 202 9.03 -5.08 18.36
C SER A 202 8.90 -6.60 18.44
N ILE A 203 7.72 -7.09 18.81
CA ILE A 203 7.38 -8.51 18.91
C ILE A 203 6.30 -8.82 17.87
N PHE A 204 6.53 -9.82 17.02
CA PHE A 204 5.56 -10.30 16.05
C PHE A 204 4.36 -10.88 16.79
N PHE A 205 3.15 -10.38 16.53
CA PHE A 205 1.97 -10.81 17.27
C PHE A 205 1.05 -11.70 16.43
N SER A 206 0.96 -12.97 16.78
CA SER A 206 0.16 -13.99 16.11
C SER A 206 -1.05 -14.38 16.95
N LEU A 207 -2.24 -13.99 16.51
CA LEU A 207 -3.49 -14.23 17.22
C LEU A 207 -4.04 -15.61 16.88
N CYS A 208 -4.53 -16.35 17.88
CA CYS A 208 -5.11 -17.66 17.68
C CYS A 208 -6.44 -17.78 18.43
N GLU A 209 -7.54 -17.33 17.81
CA GLU A 209 -8.91 -17.53 18.34
C GLU A 209 -9.73 -18.57 17.57
N TRP A 210 -9.05 -19.40 16.78
CA TRP A 210 -9.61 -20.53 16.02
C TRP A 210 -10.63 -20.17 14.92
N GLY A 211 -10.65 -18.91 14.47
CA GLY A 211 -11.58 -18.44 13.44
C GLY A 211 -13.02 -18.24 13.94
N GLN A 212 -13.26 -18.24 15.27
CA GLN A 212 -14.61 -18.28 15.84
C GLN A 212 -15.38 -16.96 15.65
N GLU A 213 -14.69 -15.83 15.72
CA GLU A 213 -15.27 -14.49 15.54
C GLU A 213 -14.69 -13.78 14.30
N ASP A 214 -14.46 -14.54 13.22
CA ASP A 214 -14.04 -14.03 11.91
C ASP A 214 -12.87 -13.02 11.98
N PRO A 215 -11.71 -13.40 12.53
CA PRO A 215 -10.61 -12.49 12.85
C PRO A 215 -10.05 -11.77 11.63
N ALA A 216 -10.18 -12.34 10.43
CA ALA A 216 -9.84 -11.66 9.18
C ALA A 216 -10.52 -10.28 9.04
N THR A 217 -11.68 -10.08 9.66
CA THR A 217 -12.44 -8.82 9.59
C THR A 217 -11.95 -7.72 10.54
N TRP A 218 -11.15 -8.04 11.56
CA TRP A 218 -10.75 -7.09 12.61
C TRP A 218 -9.30 -7.21 13.09
N ALA A 219 -8.70 -8.40 13.02
CA ALA A 219 -7.39 -8.70 13.59
C ALA A 219 -6.23 -8.00 12.88
N LYS A 220 -6.42 -7.53 11.64
CA LYS A 220 -5.40 -6.78 10.89
C LYS A 220 -4.92 -5.51 11.58
N ASP A 221 -5.80 -4.88 12.35
CA ASP A 221 -5.46 -3.70 13.15
C ASP A 221 -4.89 -4.07 14.54
N VAL A 222 -4.84 -5.36 14.88
CA VAL A 222 -4.51 -5.86 16.22
C VAL A 222 -3.24 -6.71 16.24
N GLY A 223 -3.00 -7.51 15.19
CA GLY A 223 -1.92 -8.48 15.04
C GLY A 223 -1.20 -8.46 13.70
N ASN A 224 -0.10 -9.22 13.62
CA ASN A 224 0.68 -9.46 12.42
C ASN A 224 0.25 -10.72 11.66
N SER A 225 -0.42 -11.66 12.33
CA SER A 225 -1.18 -12.74 11.71
C SER A 225 -2.32 -13.18 12.62
N TRP A 226 -3.31 -13.86 12.06
CA TRP A 226 -4.46 -14.38 12.81
C TRP A 226 -4.94 -15.72 12.29
N ARG A 227 -5.22 -16.63 13.21
CA ARG A 227 -5.79 -17.95 12.94
C ARG A 227 -7.16 -17.81 12.27
N THR A 228 -7.36 -18.41 11.11
CA THR A 228 -8.64 -18.36 10.38
C THR A 228 -9.48 -19.63 10.50
N THR A 229 -8.95 -20.66 11.15
CA THR A 229 -9.49 -22.03 11.18
C THR A 229 -9.28 -22.69 12.55
N GLY A 230 -9.85 -23.88 12.76
CA GLY A 230 -9.42 -24.75 13.86
C GLY A 230 -8.00 -25.30 13.68
N ASP A 231 -7.55 -26.10 14.65
CA ASP A 231 -6.24 -26.73 14.62
C ASP A 231 -6.11 -27.70 13.44
N ILE A 232 -4.92 -27.73 12.83
CA ILE A 232 -4.59 -28.72 11.81
C ILE A 232 -4.09 -30.01 12.46
N GLU A 233 -4.48 -31.12 11.85
CA GLU A 233 -3.93 -32.45 12.07
C GLU A 233 -3.26 -32.97 10.79
N ASP A 234 -2.25 -33.83 10.95
CA ASP A 234 -1.52 -34.50 9.86
C ASP A 234 -2.35 -35.61 9.18
N ASN A 235 -3.42 -35.21 8.51
CA ASN A 235 -4.21 -36.05 7.62
C ASN A 235 -4.87 -35.21 6.51
N TRP A 236 -5.21 -35.89 5.42
CA TRP A 236 -5.72 -35.25 4.20
C TRP A 236 -7.01 -34.45 4.42
N ASP A 237 -7.95 -34.99 5.19
CA ASP A 237 -9.25 -34.36 5.41
C ASP A 237 -9.11 -33.08 6.21
N SER A 238 -8.32 -33.13 7.29
CA SER A 238 -7.93 -31.97 8.08
C SER A 238 -7.29 -30.90 7.19
N MET A 239 -6.17 -31.21 6.52
CA MET A 239 -5.44 -30.23 5.71
C MET A 239 -6.32 -29.57 4.63
N THR A 240 -7.13 -30.37 3.93
CA THR A 240 -7.99 -29.82 2.87
C THR A 240 -9.16 -29.01 3.42
N SER A 241 -9.70 -29.36 4.60
CA SER A 241 -10.74 -28.58 5.27
C SER A 241 -10.23 -27.22 5.73
N ARG A 242 -9.01 -27.15 6.30
CA ARG A 242 -8.37 -25.89 6.69
C ARG A 242 -8.12 -24.98 5.48
N ALA A 243 -7.68 -25.54 4.35
CA ALA A 243 -7.53 -24.79 3.11
C ALA A 243 -8.88 -24.20 2.62
N ASP A 244 -9.95 -25.00 2.65
CA ASP A 244 -11.29 -24.57 2.24
C ASP A 244 -11.87 -23.48 3.16
N GLU A 245 -11.67 -23.59 4.47
CA GLU A 245 -12.10 -22.59 5.46
C GLU A 245 -11.35 -21.26 5.31
N ASN A 246 -10.07 -21.31 4.94
CA ASN A 246 -9.23 -20.12 4.77
C ASN A 246 -9.47 -19.38 3.44
N ASP A 247 -9.87 -20.08 2.37
CA ASP A 247 -10.04 -19.51 1.02
C ASP A 247 -10.97 -18.28 1.01
N LYS A 248 -12.04 -18.30 1.81
CA LYS A 248 -12.99 -17.17 1.89
C LYS A 248 -12.36 -15.86 2.41
N TRP A 249 -11.21 -15.94 3.09
CA TRP A 249 -10.52 -14.81 3.69
C TRP A 249 -9.45 -14.19 2.80
N ALA A 250 -9.28 -14.68 1.56
CA ALA A 250 -8.20 -14.24 0.66
C ALA A 250 -8.05 -12.72 0.51
N ALA A 251 -9.15 -11.96 0.58
CA ALA A 251 -9.13 -10.50 0.47
C ALA A 251 -8.51 -9.77 1.69
N HIS A 252 -8.28 -10.45 2.81
CA HIS A 252 -7.83 -9.85 4.07
C HIS A 252 -6.32 -9.97 4.29
N ALA A 253 -5.69 -11.01 3.75
CA ALA A 253 -4.24 -11.19 3.79
C ALA A 253 -3.51 -10.13 2.96
N GLY A 254 -2.36 -9.68 3.45
CA GLY A 254 -1.45 -8.80 2.72
C GLY A 254 -0.34 -8.27 3.63
N PRO A 255 0.59 -7.46 3.10
CA PRO A 255 1.69 -6.93 3.88
C PRO A 255 1.22 -6.28 5.19
N GLY A 256 1.83 -6.71 6.30
CA GLY A 256 1.49 -6.31 7.67
C GLY A 256 0.48 -7.22 8.38
N GLY A 257 -0.18 -8.16 7.70
CA GLY A 257 -1.21 -9.02 8.30
C GLY A 257 -1.59 -10.24 7.46
N TRP A 258 -1.38 -11.44 7.98
CA TRP A 258 -1.57 -12.69 7.25
C TRP A 258 -2.65 -13.60 7.84
N ASN A 259 -3.47 -14.19 6.98
CA ASN A 259 -4.38 -15.26 7.36
C ASN A 259 -3.58 -16.52 7.68
N ASP A 260 -3.85 -17.12 8.84
CA ASP A 260 -3.14 -18.29 9.32
C ASP A 260 -4.09 -19.51 9.38
N PRO A 261 -4.08 -20.39 8.36
CA PRO A 261 -4.82 -21.67 8.36
C PRO A 261 -4.19 -22.77 9.23
N ASP A 262 -3.24 -22.40 10.10
CA ASP A 262 -2.40 -23.26 10.93
C ASP A 262 -1.12 -23.80 10.26
N MET A 263 -0.28 -24.45 11.05
CA MET A 263 1.10 -24.81 10.75
C MET A 263 1.23 -25.86 9.63
N LEU A 264 2.46 -26.06 9.15
CA LEU A 264 2.79 -27.10 8.18
C LEU A 264 2.96 -28.46 8.86
N GLU A 265 2.18 -29.45 8.43
CA GLU A 265 2.31 -30.86 8.83
C GLU A 265 3.33 -31.64 7.99
N VAL A 266 4.02 -30.97 7.06
CA VAL A 266 4.98 -31.57 6.13
C VAL A 266 6.07 -32.34 6.89
N GLY A 267 6.05 -33.66 6.75
CA GLY A 267 7.04 -34.57 7.34
C GLY A 267 6.65 -35.21 8.68
N ASN A 268 5.41 -35.08 9.15
CA ASN A 268 4.95 -35.72 10.40
C ASN A 268 4.50 -37.20 10.23
N GLY A 269 4.28 -37.63 8.99
CA GLY A 269 4.14 -39.05 8.59
C GLY A 269 2.70 -39.55 8.35
N GLY A 270 1.69 -38.72 8.55
CA GLY A 270 0.27 -39.04 8.39
C GLY A 270 -0.27 -38.85 6.97
N MET A 271 0.36 -38.00 6.16
CA MET A 271 0.08 -37.85 4.71
C MET A 271 1.22 -38.42 3.85
N ARG A 272 0.92 -38.73 2.57
CA ARG A 272 1.96 -39.16 1.60
C ARG A 272 2.65 -37.97 0.92
N LYS A 273 3.76 -38.22 0.22
CA LYS A 273 4.60 -37.18 -0.43
C LYS A 273 3.78 -36.18 -1.26
N GLU A 274 2.90 -36.68 -2.11
CA GLU A 274 2.08 -35.84 -3.00
C GLU A 274 1.09 -34.98 -2.20
N GLU A 275 0.57 -35.50 -1.10
CA GLU A 275 -0.35 -34.77 -0.22
C GLU A 275 0.37 -33.66 0.55
N TYR A 276 1.61 -33.89 1.00
CA TYR A 276 2.45 -32.83 1.56
C TYR A 276 2.86 -31.80 0.52
N GLN A 277 3.15 -32.21 -0.71
CA GLN A 277 3.39 -31.29 -1.81
C GLN A 277 2.15 -30.41 -2.04
N SER A 278 0.96 -30.99 -1.95
CA SER A 278 -0.30 -30.24 -2.02
C SER A 278 -0.43 -29.22 -0.90
N HIS A 279 -0.20 -29.65 0.34
CA HIS A 279 -0.25 -28.81 1.53
C HIS A 279 0.70 -27.61 1.42
N PHE A 280 1.98 -27.85 1.11
CA PHE A 280 2.97 -26.79 0.98
C PHE A 280 2.64 -25.82 -0.16
N SER A 281 2.16 -26.33 -1.30
CA SER A 281 1.78 -25.52 -2.46
C SER A 281 0.60 -24.60 -2.15
N ILE A 282 -0.42 -25.10 -1.46
CA ILE A 282 -1.61 -24.32 -1.10
C ILE A 282 -1.28 -23.28 -0.03
N TRP A 283 -0.48 -23.63 0.97
CA TRP A 283 -0.02 -22.65 1.98
C TRP A 283 0.83 -21.56 1.35
N ALA A 284 1.70 -21.93 0.40
CA ALA A 284 2.51 -20.96 -0.33
C ALA A 284 1.64 -20.01 -1.16
N LEU A 285 0.72 -20.54 -1.97
CA LEU A 285 -0.22 -19.75 -2.76
C LEU A 285 -1.11 -18.88 -1.86
N ALA A 286 -1.52 -19.41 -0.71
CA ALA A 286 -2.40 -18.72 0.23
C ALA A 286 -1.69 -17.58 0.99
N LYS A 287 -0.38 -17.40 0.82
CA LYS A 287 0.45 -16.49 1.62
C LYS A 287 0.30 -16.77 3.12
N ALA A 288 0.12 -18.04 3.48
CA ALA A 288 0.01 -18.48 4.86
C ALA A 288 1.39 -18.46 5.54
N PRO A 289 1.43 -18.36 6.88
CA PRO A 289 2.65 -18.64 7.65
C PRO A 289 3.23 -20.02 7.29
N LEU A 290 4.51 -20.07 6.95
CA LEU A 290 5.22 -21.33 6.71
C LEU A 290 5.97 -21.75 7.98
N LEU A 291 5.21 -22.16 9.00
CA LEU A 291 5.75 -22.68 10.26
C LEU A 291 5.85 -24.20 10.19
N ILE A 292 7.07 -24.73 10.13
CA ILE A 292 7.36 -26.17 10.09
C ILE A 292 6.94 -26.81 11.41
N GLY A 293 6.11 -27.85 11.36
CA GLY A 293 5.62 -28.58 12.54
C GLY A 293 6.32 -29.92 12.82
N CYS A 294 7.24 -30.39 11.97
CA CYS A 294 7.95 -31.67 12.14
C CYS A 294 9.31 -31.53 12.85
N ASP A 295 9.96 -32.66 13.19
CA ASP A 295 11.32 -32.67 13.75
C ASP A 295 12.39 -32.45 12.66
N VAL A 296 12.84 -31.19 12.53
CA VAL A 296 13.86 -30.78 11.55
C VAL A 296 15.23 -31.44 11.75
N ARG A 297 15.50 -32.06 12.92
CA ARG A 297 16.77 -32.76 13.20
C ARG A 297 16.83 -34.12 12.51
N SER A 298 15.68 -34.68 12.13
CA SER A 298 15.56 -36.02 11.57
C SER A 298 14.69 -36.09 10.32
N MET A 299 14.53 -34.99 9.59
CA MET A 299 13.80 -34.99 8.31
C MET A 299 14.47 -35.90 7.28
N ASP A 300 13.66 -36.65 6.54
CA ASP A 300 14.15 -37.36 5.38
C ASP A 300 14.37 -36.41 4.19
N ASN A 301 15.08 -36.90 3.16
CA ASN A 301 15.40 -36.09 1.99
C ASN A 301 14.13 -35.61 1.25
N SER A 302 13.05 -36.41 1.27
CA SER A 302 11.79 -36.03 0.63
C SER A 302 11.13 -34.84 1.33
N THR A 303 11.15 -34.82 2.66
CA THR A 303 10.62 -33.72 3.48
C THR A 303 11.46 -32.47 3.26
N PHE A 304 12.79 -32.61 3.26
CA PHE A 304 13.68 -31.49 3.00
C PHE A 304 13.48 -30.90 1.60
N GLU A 305 13.35 -31.72 0.55
CA GLU A 305 13.05 -31.27 -0.82
C GLU A 305 11.78 -30.41 -0.89
N LEU A 306 10.72 -30.81 -0.18
CA LEU A 306 9.47 -30.05 -0.14
C LEU A 306 9.66 -28.70 0.56
N LEU A 307 10.23 -28.72 1.77
CA LEU A 307 10.41 -27.52 2.59
C LEU A 307 11.47 -26.55 2.05
N SER A 308 12.40 -27.03 1.21
CA SER A 308 13.50 -26.25 0.66
C SER A 308 13.27 -25.71 -0.76
N ASN A 309 12.08 -25.96 -1.35
CA ASN A 309 11.79 -25.50 -2.71
C ASN A 309 11.70 -23.96 -2.78
N LYS A 310 12.78 -23.34 -3.26
CA LYS A 310 12.92 -21.88 -3.39
C LYS A 310 11.88 -21.23 -4.29
N GLU A 311 11.47 -21.90 -5.37
CA GLU A 311 10.51 -21.32 -6.31
C GLU A 311 9.10 -21.27 -5.68
N VAL A 312 8.72 -22.29 -4.92
CA VAL A 312 7.44 -22.32 -4.19
C VAL A 312 7.46 -21.38 -2.98
N ILE A 313 8.58 -21.32 -2.25
CA ILE A 313 8.78 -20.31 -1.19
C ILE A 313 8.66 -18.89 -1.78
N ALA A 314 9.20 -18.64 -2.97
CA ALA A 314 9.09 -17.33 -3.62
C ALA A 314 7.63 -16.97 -3.94
N VAL A 315 6.75 -17.94 -4.24
CA VAL A 315 5.30 -17.67 -4.36
C VAL A 315 4.74 -17.17 -3.02
N ASN A 316 5.12 -17.78 -1.90
CA ASN A 316 4.69 -17.34 -0.56
C ASN A 316 5.25 -15.95 -0.19
N GLN A 317 6.53 -15.73 -0.46
CA GLN A 317 7.29 -14.55 -0.06
C GLN A 317 7.22 -13.41 -1.08
N ASP A 318 6.48 -13.58 -2.17
CA ASP A 318 6.32 -12.55 -3.19
C ASP A 318 5.64 -11.29 -2.62
N GLU A 319 6.26 -10.14 -2.91
CA GLU A 319 6.03 -8.83 -2.30
C GLU A 319 4.66 -8.21 -2.59
N LEU A 320 3.99 -8.67 -3.66
CA LEU A 320 2.61 -8.23 -3.94
C LEU A 320 1.68 -8.66 -2.79
N GLY A 321 2.02 -9.76 -2.11
CA GLY A 321 1.35 -10.19 -0.88
C GLY A 321 -0.13 -10.55 -1.06
N VAL A 322 -0.58 -10.78 -2.29
CA VAL A 322 -1.97 -11.17 -2.55
C VAL A 322 -2.10 -12.68 -2.35
N GLN A 323 -2.97 -13.07 -1.41
CA GLN A 323 -3.37 -14.46 -1.23
C GLN A 323 -4.07 -14.98 -2.50
N GLY A 324 -3.55 -16.05 -3.07
CA GLY A 324 -4.24 -16.78 -4.12
C GLY A 324 -5.46 -17.51 -3.57
N ARG A 325 -6.43 -17.76 -4.44
CA ARG A 325 -7.73 -18.32 -4.09
C ARG A 325 -8.18 -19.38 -5.07
N LYS A 326 -9.20 -20.14 -4.71
CA LYS A 326 -9.90 -21.04 -5.63
C LYS A 326 -10.63 -20.22 -6.69
N VAL A 327 -10.31 -20.48 -7.95
CA VAL A 327 -10.93 -19.80 -9.12
C VAL A 327 -11.88 -20.71 -9.90
N LYS A 328 -11.72 -22.03 -9.79
CA LYS A 328 -12.62 -23.01 -10.40
C LYS A 328 -12.67 -24.29 -9.59
N LYS A 329 -13.84 -24.93 -9.57
CA LYS A 329 -14.07 -26.25 -8.97
C LYS A 329 -14.98 -27.08 -9.86
N ASP A 330 -14.54 -28.27 -10.22
CA ASP A 330 -15.32 -29.28 -10.94
C ASP A 330 -15.17 -30.64 -10.23
N GLY A 331 -16.15 -30.97 -9.39
CA GLY A 331 -16.06 -32.12 -8.48
C GLY A 331 -14.83 -32.02 -7.55
N ASN A 332 -13.90 -32.95 -7.73
CA ASN A 332 -12.65 -33.02 -6.97
C ASN A 332 -11.47 -32.30 -7.63
N LEU A 333 -11.68 -31.65 -8.78
CA LEU A 333 -10.65 -30.96 -9.54
C LEU A 333 -10.78 -29.47 -9.30
N GLU A 334 -9.76 -28.85 -8.74
CA GLU A 334 -9.78 -27.43 -8.38
C GLU A 334 -8.63 -26.66 -9.05
N VAL A 335 -8.93 -25.49 -9.61
CA VAL A 335 -7.93 -24.53 -10.06
C VAL A 335 -7.88 -23.41 -9.03
N TRP A 336 -6.70 -23.17 -8.50
CA TRP A 336 -6.42 -22.03 -7.62
C TRP A 336 -5.43 -21.10 -8.31
N ALA A 337 -5.57 -19.80 -8.12
CA ALA A 337 -4.67 -18.83 -8.69
C ALA A 337 -4.56 -17.56 -7.85
N GLY A 338 -3.41 -16.91 -7.95
CA GLY A 338 -3.13 -15.62 -7.32
C GLY A 338 -2.16 -14.81 -8.17
N PRO A 339 -2.36 -13.49 -8.29
CA PRO A 339 -1.36 -12.63 -8.92
C PRO A 339 -0.12 -12.56 -8.03
N LEU A 340 1.03 -12.41 -8.69
CA LEU A 340 2.32 -12.13 -8.07
C LEU A 340 2.84 -10.79 -8.62
N SER A 341 3.94 -10.29 -8.03
CA SER A 341 4.70 -9.15 -8.56
C SER A 341 5.13 -9.36 -10.02
N ASP A 342 5.59 -8.30 -10.69
CA ASP A 342 6.03 -8.32 -12.10
C ASP A 342 5.00 -8.85 -13.12
N ASN A 343 3.70 -8.72 -12.86
CA ASN A 343 2.62 -9.27 -13.70
C ASN A 343 2.68 -10.79 -13.89
N LYS A 344 3.21 -11.50 -12.90
CA LYS A 344 3.23 -12.96 -12.87
C LYS A 344 1.94 -13.50 -12.25
N VAL A 345 1.58 -14.72 -12.59
CA VAL A 345 0.46 -15.43 -11.96
C VAL A 345 0.93 -16.79 -11.48
N ALA A 346 0.67 -17.11 -10.21
CA ALA A 346 0.80 -18.47 -9.70
C ALA A 346 -0.52 -19.20 -9.92
N VAL A 347 -0.44 -20.41 -10.48
CA VAL A 347 -1.59 -21.27 -10.75
C VAL A 347 -1.33 -22.64 -10.14
N VAL A 348 -2.27 -23.15 -9.36
CA VAL A 348 -2.25 -24.50 -8.78
C VAL A 348 -3.38 -25.31 -9.42
N LEU A 349 -3.02 -26.43 -10.05
CA LEU A 349 -3.96 -27.46 -10.46
C LEU A 349 -4.02 -28.54 -9.37
N TRP A 350 -5.13 -28.60 -8.65
CA TRP A 350 -5.28 -29.49 -7.50
C TRP A 350 -6.28 -30.61 -7.76
N ASN A 351 -5.78 -31.84 -7.90
CA ASN A 351 -6.60 -33.04 -7.95
C ASN A 351 -6.80 -33.63 -6.54
N ARG A 352 -7.97 -33.39 -5.95
CA ARG A 352 -8.38 -33.96 -4.66
C ARG A 352 -8.95 -35.38 -4.76
N GLY A 353 -9.12 -35.91 -5.98
CA GLY A 353 -9.76 -37.19 -6.24
C GLY A 353 -8.78 -38.37 -6.20
N SER A 354 -9.30 -39.58 -5.97
CA SER A 354 -8.52 -40.83 -5.82
C SER A 354 -7.94 -41.42 -7.10
N SER A 355 -8.24 -40.81 -8.25
CA SER A 355 -7.78 -41.27 -9.57
C SER A 355 -7.14 -40.15 -10.36
N GLN A 356 -6.30 -40.52 -11.32
CA GLN A 356 -5.63 -39.56 -12.18
C GLN A 356 -6.65 -38.84 -13.08
N ALA A 357 -6.53 -37.52 -13.19
CA ALA A 357 -7.46 -36.69 -13.96
C ALA A 357 -6.73 -35.67 -14.83
N ASN A 358 -7.31 -35.36 -15.98
CA ASN A 358 -6.90 -34.21 -16.79
C ASN A 358 -7.51 -32.95 -16.21
N MET A 359 -6.68 -31.95 -15.96
CA MET A 359 -7.13 -30.63 -15.49
C MET A 359 -6.82 -29.55 -16.52
N THR A 360 -7.61 -28.49 -16.55
CA THR A 360 -7.36 -27.34 -17.44
C THR A 360 -7.70 -26.05 -16.73
N ALA A 361 -6.72 -25.15 -16.62
CA ALA A 361 -6.94 -23.75 -16.27
C ALA A 361 -7.17 -22.94 -17.54
N HIS A 362 -8.27 -22.19 -17.60
CA HIS A 362 -8.49 -21.24 -18.68
C HIS A 362 -7.93 -19.86 -18.29
N TRP A 363 -7.43 -19.10 -19.27
CA TRP A 363 -6.96 -17.73 -19.07
C TRP A 363 -7.98 -16.84 -18.37
N SER A 364 -9.25 -16.97 -18.73
CA SER A 364 -10.35 -16.25 -18.07
C SER A 364 -10.47 -16.56 -16.57
N ASP A 365 -10.17 -17.80 -16.16
CA ASP A 365 -10.32 -18.24 -14.77
C ASP A 365 -9.21 -17.64 -13.90
N ILE A 366 -8.03 -17.42 -14.47
CA ILE A 366 -6.83 -16.96 -13.77
C ILE A 366 -6.49 -15.48 -14.03
N GLY A 367 -7.43 -14.73 -14.62
CA GLY A 367 -7.29 -13.28 -14.82
C GLY A 367 -6.39 -12.86 -15.99
N LEU A 368 -6.12 -13.75 -16.95
CA LEU A 368 -5.35 -13.45 -18.16
C LEU A 368 -6.27 -13.20 -19.38
N SER A 369 -5.80 -12.36 -20.30
CA SER A 369 -6.47 -12.16 -21.60
C SER A 369 -6.48 -13.47 -22.40
N PRO A 370 -7.55 -13.78 -23.16
CA PRO A 370 -7.56 -14.90 -24.11
C PRO A 370 -6.43 -14.84 -25.16
N SER A 371 -5.90 -13.64 -25.42
CA SER A 371 -4.77 -13.41 -26.34
C SER A 371 -3.39 -13.41 -25.66
N ALA A 372 -3.34 -13.63 -24.33
CA ALA A 372 -2.08 -13.58 -23.60
C ALA A 372 -1.16 -14.74 -24.01
N VAL A 373 0.07 -14.39 -24.35
CA VAL A 373 1.18 -15.34 -24.49
C VAL A 373 1.98 -15.29 -23.21
N VAL A 374 2.18 -16.46 -22.59
CA VAL A 374 2.88 -16.58 -21.32
C VAL A 374 3.96 -17.66 -21.42
N ASP A 375 5.07 -17.44 -20.73
CA ASP A 375 6.01 -18.52 -20.44
C ASP A 375 5.53 -19.22 -19.16
N ALA A 376 5.42 -20.55 -19.21
CA ALA A 376 4.98 -21.35 -18.08
C ALA A 376 6.13 -22.15 -17.48
N ARG A 377 6.31 -22.04 -16.16
CA ARG A 377 7.31 -22.79 -15.39
C ARG A 377 6.60 -23.64 -14.34
N ASP A 378 6.75 -24.95 -14.42
CA ASP A 378 6.38 -25.88 -13.34
C ASP A 378 7.40 -25.78 -12.19
N LEU A 379 6.95 -25.32 -11.03
CA LEU A 379 7.81 -25.07 -9.87
C LEU A 379 8.23 -26.34 -9.13
N TRP A 380 7.68 -27.50 -9.50
CA TRP A 380 8.05 -28.81 -8.94
C TRP A 380 8.85 -29.68 -9.93
N ALA A 381 9.20 -29.15 -11.11
CA ALA A 381 9.98 -29.86 -12.12
C ALA A 381 11.45 -29.42 -12.18
N ASP A 382 12.36 -30.41 -12.26
CA ASP A 382 13.82 -30.20 -12.28
C ASP A 382 14.36 -29.53 -13.56
N SER A 383 13.56 -29.38 -14.62
CA SER A 383 14.00 -28.77 -15.90
C SER A 383 13.03 -27.73 -16.45
N TYR A 384 13.57 -26.69 -17.08
CA TYR A 384 12.81 -25.78 -17.95
C TYR A 384 12.35 -26.54 -19.19
N GLU A 385 11.03 -26.71 -19.38
CA GLU A 385 10.34 -26.64 -20.69
C GLU A 385 8.91 -27.17 -20.55
N LEU A 386 7.94 -26.27 -20.49
CA LEU A 386 6.64 -26.51 -21.11
C LEU A 386 6.53 -25.52 -22.27
N LYS A 387 6.82 -26.00 -23.49
CA LYS A 387 6.42 -25.29 -24.71
C LYS A 387 4.90 -25.36 -24.79
N LEU A 388 4.24 -24.22 -24.66
CA LEU A 388 2.81 -24.11 -24.93
C LEU A 388 2.52 -24.64 -26.33
N PHE A 389 1.66 -25.66 -26.41
CA PHE A 389 1.08 -26.10 -27.67
C PHE A 389 0.04 -25.06 -28.10
N PHE A 390 0.31 -24.34 -29.18
CA PHE A 390 -0.75 -23.69 -29.95
C PHE A 390 -1.57 -24.80 -30.61
N GLY A 391 -2.80 -25.00 -30.14
CA GLY A 391 -3.76 -25.87 -30.81
C GLY A 391 -3.88 -25.44 -32.27
N GLY A 392 -3.57 -26.36 -33.17
CA GLY A 392 -3.34 -26.10 -34.57
C GLY A 392 -4.49 -25.43 -35.30
N TYR A 393 -4.11 -24.77 -36.39
CA TYR A 393 -4.96 -24.22 -37.44
C TYR A 393 -6.21 -25.08 -37.72
N ASP A 394 -7.38 -24.52 -37.43
CA ASP A 394 -8.58 -24.78 -38.22
C ASP A 394 -9.46 -23.51 -38.25
N LEU A 395 -9.96 -23.18 -39.45
CA LEU A 395 -10.45 -21.86 -39.84
C LEU A 395 -11.94 -21.61 -39.48
N GLN A 396 -12.44 -22.21 -38.40
CA GLN A 396 -13.86 -22.07 -37.97
C GLN A 396 -14.05 -22.09 -36.45
N ASP A 397 -13.37 -21.21 -35.70
CA ASP A 397 -13.84 -20.66 -34.40
C ASP A 397 -12.68 -19.87 -33.76
N LEU A 398 -12.66 -18.54 -33.89
CA LEU A 398 -11.73 -17.71 -33.12
C LEU A 398 -12.28 -17.46 -31.70
N ARG A 399 -12.44 -18.55 -30.95
CA ARG A 399 -12.28 -18.55 -29.49
C ARG A 399 -10.85 -19.01 -29.23
N SER A 400 -9.95 -18.04 -29.04
CA SER A 400 -8.53 -18.27 -28.78
C SER A 400 -8.34 -19.06 -27.48
N TYR A 401 -7.94 -20.34 -27.59
CA TYR A 401 -7.58 -21.21 -26.48
C TYR A 401 -6.07 -21.45 -26.46
N ALA A 402 -5.37 -21.00 -25.41
CA ALA A 402 -4.20 -21.72 -24.92
C ALA A 402 -4.64 -22.56 -23.72
N ARG A 403 -4.13 -23.79 -23.60
CA ARG A 403 -4.49 -24.77 -22.56
C ARG A 403 -3.25 -25.16 -21.78
N VAL A 404 -3.26 -24.99 -20.46
CA VAL A 404 -2.37 -25.75 -19.56
C VAL A 404 -3.16 -27.00 -19.18
N ALA A 405 -2.89 -28.11 -19.86
CA ALA A 405 -3.61 -29.37 -19.67
C ALA A 405 -2.65 -30.51 -19.34
N GLU A 406 -2.83 -31.14 -18.17
CA GLU A 406 -1.98 -32.25 -17.72
C GLU A 406 -2.77 -33.31 -16.95
N LYS A 407 -2.22 -34.54 -16.90
CA LYS A 407 -2.76 -35.69 -16.15
C LYS A 407 -2.13 -35.77 -14.76
N GLY A 408 -2.83 -35.37 -13.69
CA GLY A 408 -2.32 -35.49 -12.30
C GLY A 408 -2.92 -36.67 -11.53
N LYS A 409 -2.10 -37.48 -10.83
CA LYS A 409 -2.48 -38.56 -9.90
C LYS A 409 -3.16 -38.00 -8.63
N MET A 410 -3.72 -38.88 -7.79
CA MET A 410 -4.34 -38.50 -6.52
C MET A 410 -3.33 -37.73 -5.64
N GLY A 411 -3.66 -36.50 -5.24
CA GLY A 411 -2.78 -35.64 -4.43
C GLY A 411 -1.70 -34.91 -5.22
N GLU A 412 -1.61 -35.08 -6.53
CA GLU A 412 -0.60 -34.41 -7.36
C GLU A 412 -1.01 -32.96 -7.62
N ILE A 413 -0.14 -32.02 -7.23
CA ILE A 413 -0.24 -30.59 -7.58
C ILE A 413 0.86 -30.22 -8.57
N ARG A 414 0.49 -29.39 -9.54
CA ARG A 414 1.44 -28.63 -10.36
C ARG A 414 1.22 -27.15 -10.12
N ILE A 415 2.30 -26.48 -9.72
CA ILE A 415 2.30 -25.02 -9.60
C ILE A 415 2.95 -24.47 -10.84
N PHE A 416 2.22 -23.67 -11.58
CA PHE A 416 2.75 -22.92 -12.70
C PHE A 416 3.00 -21.49 -12.26
N HIS A 417 4.20 -21.02 -12.54
CA HIS A 417 4.48 -19.60 -12.64
C HIS A 417 4.34 -19.22 -14.11
N LEU A 418 3.39 -18.34 -14.40
CA LEU A 418 3.17 -17.79 -15.75
C LEU A 418 3.76 -16.39 -15.85
N VAL A 419 4.71 -16.18 -16.76
CA VAL A 419 5.32 -14.88 -17.08
C VAL A 419 4.73 -14.36 -18.37
N LYS A 420 4.15 -13.15 -18.39
CA LYS A 420 3.69 -12.54 -19.64
C LYS A 420 4.90 -12.04 -20.45
N ALA A 421 5.10 -12.61 -21.65
CA ALA A 421 6.18 -12.14 -22.53
C ALA A 421 5.92 -10.67 -22.95
N LYS A 422 6.89 -9.78 -22.71
CA LYS A 422 6.94 -8.47 -23.38
C LYS A 422 7.33 -8.73 -24.84
N ASN A 423 6.55 -8.19 -25.78
CA ASN A 423 6.85 -8.28 -27.21
C ASN A 423 8.33 -8.00 -27.48
N SER A 424 9.07 -9.02 -27.95
CA SER A 424 10.39 -8.82 -28.52
C SER A 424 10.21 -8.18 -29.90
N LEU A 425 10.62 -6.92 -29.99
CA LEU A 425 10.87 -6.24 -31.26
C LEU A 425 12.20 -6.73 -31.84
N MET A 426 12.20 -6.91 -33.17
CA MET A 426 13.31 -7.05 -34.12
C MET A 426 13.82 -8.48 -34.44
N ALA A 427 13.56 -8.94 -35.67
CA ALA A 427 14.55 -8.87 -36.75
C ALA A 427 13.93 -9.24 -38.11
N HIS A 428 14.28 -8.46 -39.14
CA HIS A 428 14.00 -8.67 -40.55
C HIS A 428 14.54 -10.01 -41.06
N ASP A 429 13.78 -10.73 -41.91
CA ASP A 429 14.19 -10.96 -43.31
C ASP A 429 13.10 -11.66 -44.16
N GLN A 430 13.08 -11.21 -45.42
CA GLN A 430 12.38 -11.61 -46.66
C GLN A 430 11.49 -12.87 -46.72
N ILE A 431 10.31 -12.75 -47.38
CA ILE A 431 9.91 -13.44 -48.64
C ILE A 431 8.47 -13.03 -49.10
N SER A 432 8.41 -12.43 -50.31
CA SER A 432 7.45 -12.47 -51.44
C SER A 432 5.94 -12.84 -51.33
N ILE A 433 5.04 -11.84 -51.52
CA ILE A 433 3.96 -11.63 -52.57
C ILE A 433 3.29 -12.88 -53.25
N PRO A 434 1.96 -12.93 -53.62
CA PRO A 434 0.68 -12.37 -53.10
C PRO A 434 -0.55 -13.34 -53.37
N LEU A 435 -1.78 -12.80 -53.62
CA LEU A 435 -3.06 -13.43 -54.09
C LEU A 435 -3.98 -14.01 -52.98
N LEU A 436 -5.33 -13.88 -52.96
CA LEU A 436 -6.41 -13.35 -53.82
C LEU A 436 -7.68 -13.40 -52.92
N LEU A 437 -8.42 -12.32 -52.63
CA LEU A 437 -9.66 -11.83 -53.30
C LEU A 437 -10.93 -12.73 -53.18
N PHE A 438 -12.05 -12.10 -52.76
CA PHE A 438 -13.48 -12.51 -52.81
C PHE A 438 -13.94 -13.62 -51.82
N LEU A 439 -15.10 -13.61 -51.14
CA LEU A 439 -16.48 -13.15 -51.47
C LEU A 439 -17.32 -13.17 -50.15
N ILE A 440 -17.85 -12.05 -49.64
CA ILE A 440 -19.28 -11.64 -49.60
C ILE A 440 -20.34 -12.78 -49.71
N CYS A 441 -21.17 -12.99 -48.66
CA CYS A 441 -22.68 -12.94 -48.65
C CYS A 441 -23.36 -13.75 -47.51
N THR A 442 -24.13 -13.03 -46.68
CA THR A 442 -25.49 -13.31 -46.14
C THR A 442 -25.90 -14.67 -45.55
N LEU A 443 -26.47 -14.63 -44.32
CA LEU A 443 -27.78 -15.18 -43.87
C LEU A 443 -27.77 -15.29 -42.33
N SER A 444 -28.38 -14.37 -41.58
CA SER A 444 -29.80 -14.29 -41.19
C SER A 444 -30.17 -15.07 -39.92
N ALA A 445 -30.58 -14.29 -38.91
CA ALA A 445 -31.67 -14.52 -37.97
C ALA A 445 -31.81 -15.90 -37.28
N ALA A 446 -31.57 -15.91 -35.97
CA ALA A 446 -32.40 -16.67 -35.03
C ALA A 446 -32.49 -15.92 -33.70
N THR A 447 -33.71 -15.48 -33.41
CA THR A 447 -34.22 -14.95 -32.14
C THR A 447 -34.13 -15.97 -31.02
N VAL A 448 -33.66 -15.57 -29.83
CA VAL A 448 -34.06 -16.18 -28.56
C VAL A 448 -34.36 -15.09 -27.54
N ASN A 449 -35.52 -15.27 -26.90
CA ASN A 449 -36.26 -14.35 -26.06
C ASN A 449 -35.57 -13.92 -24.76
N HIS A 450 -35.95 -12.71 -24.35
CA HIS A 450 -35.82 -12.09 -23.04
C HIS A 450 -36.00 -13.02 -21.85
N ALA A 451 -35.07 -12.90 -20.88
CA ALA A 451 -35.39 -12.94 -19.47
C ALA A 451 -34.80 -11.70 -18.80
N THR A 452 -35.69 -10.82 -18.38
CA THR A 452 -35.49 -9.61 -17.57
C THR A 452 -34.87 -9.97 -16.21
N LEU A 453 -33.69 -9.44 -15.92
CA LEU A 453 -33.14 -9.34 -14.56
C LEU A 453 -32.85 -7.86 -14.27
N THR A 454 -33.89 -7.18 -13.79
CA THR A 454 -33.78 -5.95 -13.01
C THR A 454 -33.09 -6.29 -11.69
N GLY A 455 -31.89 -5.76 -11.44
CA GLY A 455 -31.20 -6.03 -10.18
C GLY A 455 -29.93 -5.18 -10.02
N LYS A 456 -30.12 -4.01 -9.40
CA LYS A 456 -29.18 -3.24 -8.55
C LYS A 456 -27.70 -3.31 -8.93
N PHE A 457 -27.15 -2.16 -9.32
CA PHE A 457 -25.73 -1.85 -9.20
C PHE A 457 -25.20 -2.36 -7.85
N ARG A 458 -24.45 -3.45 -7.89
CA ARG A 458 -23.57 -3.86 -6.79
C ARG A 458 -22.24 -3.17 -7.10
N GLU A 459 -21.90 -2.19 -6.27
CA GLU A 459 -20.56 -1.62 -6.21
C GLU A 459 -19.55 -2.77 -6.17
N ASN A 460 -18.75 -2.90 -7.22
CA ASN A 460 -17.57 -3.74 -7.18
C ASN A 460 -16.66 -3.15 -6.11
N GLY A 461 -16.42 -3.93 -5.05
CA GLY A 461 -15.66 -3.52 -3.88
C GLY A 461 -14.27 -3.03 -4.27
N ALA A 462 -14.07 -1.71 -4.15
CA ALA A 462 -12.75 -1.14 -4.06
C ALA A 462 -12.05 -1.76 -2.83
N MET A 463 -10.90 -2.40 -3.02
CA MET A 463 -10.01 -2.77 -1.92
C MET A 463 -9.83 -1.53 -1.02
N LYS A 464 -10.12 -1.65 0.27
CA LYS A 464 -9.87 -0.55 1.22
C LYS A 464 -8.36 -0.33 1.31
N ARG A 465 -7.86 0.65 0.57
CA ARG A 465 -6.49 1.15 0.67
C ARG A 465 -6.23 1.63 2.10
N LYS A 466 -5.09 1.26 2.68
CA LYS A 466 -4.60 1.88 3.91
C LYS A 466 -4.06 3.26 3.53
N LEU A 467 -4.71 4.31 4.01
CA LEU A 467 -4.36 5.69 3.71
C LEU A 467 -3.62 6.32 4.88
N LEU A 468 -2.71 7.24 4.59
CA LEU A 468 -2.15 8.13 5.60
C LEU A 468 -3.27 8.99 6.21
N ASP A 469 -3.55 8.80 7.50
CA ASP A 469 -4.54 9.60 8.24
C ASP A 469 -3.87 10.82 8.87
N ASN A 470 -3.47 11.78 8.03
CA ASN A 470 -2.84 13.04 8.47
C ASN A 470 -3.74 14.27 8.26
N GLY A 471 -4.93 14.11 7.67
CA GLY A 471 -5.89 15.19 7.40
C GLY A 471 -5.99 15.67 5.93
N PRO A 472 -4.91 16.15 5.28
CA PRO A 472 -4.96 16.68 3.93
C PRO A 472 -5.05 15.58 2.84
N GLY A 473 -5.28 15.98 1.58
CA GLY A 473 -5.22 15.07 0.43
C GLY A 473 -6.51 14.35 0.06
N GLN A 474 -7.68 14.78 0.56
CA GLN A 474 -8.97 14.20 0.15
C GLN A 474 -9.30 14.39 -1.34
N THR A 475 -8.72 15.41 -1.96
CA THR A 475 -8.64 15.64 -3.41
C THR A 475 -7.17 15.90 -3.78
N PRO A 476 -6.78 15.80 -5.07
CA PRO A 476 -5.42 16.10 -5.49
C PRO A 476 -5.02 17.53 -5.08
N GLN A 477 -3.77 17.72 -4.65
CA GLN A 477 -3.29 19.04 -4.27
C GLN A 477 -3.23 19.99 -5.48
N MET A 478 -3.54 21.26 -5.23
CA MET A 478 -3.44 22.32 -6.22
C MET A 478 -2.56 23.45 -5.68
N GLY A 479 -1.64 23.93 -6.49
CA GLY A 479 -0.70 24.96 -6.07
C GLY A 479 0.26 25.38 -7.16
N TRP A 480 1.42 25.87 -6.74
CA TRP A 480 2.52 26.29 -7.58
C TRP A 480 3.83 25.78 -7.00
N ASN A 481 4.78 25.43 -7.86
CA ASN A 481 6.14 25.07 -7.47
C ASN A 481 7.15 25.91 -8.26
N SER A 482 8.20 26.36 -7.58
CA SER A 482 9.25 27.21 -8.15
C SER A 482 10.14 26.58 -9.22
N TYR A 483 10.27 25.25 -9.27
CA TYR A 483 11.41 24.59 -9.91
C TYR A 483 11.46 24.74 -11.43
N ASN A 484 10.34 24.47 -12.14
CA ASN A 484 10.34 24.44 -13.61
C ASN A 484 10.77 25.78 -14.23
N HIS A 485 10.39 26.90 -13.62
CA HIS A 485 10.72 28.24 -14.12
C HIS A 485 11.89 28.92 -13.40
N PHE A 486 12.09 28.65 -12.11
CA PHE A 486 13.11 29.31 -11.26
C PHE A 486 14.08 28.33 -10.60
N PRO A 487 14.71 27.40 -11.34
CA PRO A 487 15.58 26.39 -10.74
C PRO A 487 16.73 27.08 -9.99
N CYS A 488 16.77 26.90 -8.66
CA CYS A 488 17.73 27.51 -7.75
C CYS A 488 17.85 29.04 -7.81
N LYS A 489 16.85 29.74 -8.35
CA LYS A 489 16.76 31.21 -8.41
C LYS A 489 15.69 31.74 -7.45
N LEU A 490 15.72 31.23 -6.21
CA LEU A 490 14.77 31.59 -5.17
C LEU A 490 15.12 32.91 -4.48
N SER A 491 14.10 33.64 -4.04
CA SER A 491 14.21 34.75 -3.09
C SER A 491 12.91 34.92 -2.33
N GLU A 492 12.99 35.47 -1.12
CA GLU A 492 11.83 35.83 -0.29
C GLU A 492 10.87 36.76 -1.05
N GLU A 493 11.42 37.73 -1.79
CA GLU A 493 10.64 38.64 -2.63
C GLU A 493 9.88 37.91 -3.75
N LEU A 494 10.54 36.96 -4.44
CA LEU A 494 9.88 36.11 -5.45
C LEU A 494 8.67 35.39 -4.83
N ILE A 495 8.85 34.76 -3.67
CA ILE A 495 7.77 34.00 -3.03
C ILE A 495 6.63 34.92 -2.57
N HIS A 496 6.94 36.10 -2.03
CA HIS A 496 5.92 37.10 -1.70
C HIS A 496 5.12 37.53 -2.93
N GLN A 497 5.81 37.88 -4.03
CA GLN A 497 5.17 38.30 -5.28
C GLN A 497 4.33 37.17 -5.90
N THR A 498 4.81 35.93 -5.87
CA THR A 498 4.06 34.77 -6.34
C THR A 498 2.83 34.50 -5.49
N ALA A 499 2.94 34.59 -4.16
CA ALA A 499 1.78 34.46 -3.27
C ALA A 499 0.75 35.57 -3.52
N ASP A 500 1.21 36.81 -3.75
CA ASP A 500 0.33 37.92 -4.14
C ASP A 500 -0.34 37.69 -5.49
N ALA A 501 0.42 37.23 -6.50
CA ALA A 501 -0.09 36.91 -7.81
C ALA A 501 -1.13 35.79 -7.76
N MET A 502 -0.91 34.75 -6.94
CA MET A 502 -1.87 33.66 -6.73
C MET A 502 -3.22 34.17 -6.22
N VAL A 503 -3.21 35.21 -5.37
CA VAL A 503 -4.43 35.87 -4.90
C VAL A 503 -5.01 36.81 -5.94
N SER A 504 -4.21 37.72 -6.49
CA SER A 504 -4.68 38.80 -7.37
C SER A 504 -5.19 38.32 -8.71
N THR A 505 -4.65 37.22 -9.24
CA THR A 505 -5.14 36.56 -10.47
C THR A 505 -6.45 35.79 -10.23
N GLY A 506 -6.81 35.51 -8.97
CA GLY A 506 -7.97 34.71 -8.62
C GLY A 506 -7.73 33.19 -8.63
N LEU A 507 -6.54 32.72 -9.00
CA LEU A 507 -6.20 31.29 -8.99
C LEU A 507 -6.39 30.66 -7.60
N SER A 508 -6.05 31.39 -6.53
CA SER A 508 -6.29 30.92 -5.16
C SER A 508 -7.76 30.63 -4.86
N ALA A 509 -8.71 31.33 -5.49
CA ALA A 509 -10.14 31.10 -5.33
C ALA A 509 -10.63 29.86 -6.10
N LEU A 510 -9.85 29.40 -7.09
CA LEU A 510 -10.10 28.18 -7.86
C LEU A 510 -9.58 26.92 -7.19
N GLY A 511 -8.74 27.05 -6.16
CA GLY A 511 -8.21 25.92 -5.38
C GLY A 511 -6.70 25.86 -5.30
N TYR A 512 -5.95 26.65 -6.08
CA TYR A 512 -4.49 26.70 -6.01
C TYR A 512 -4.03 27.33 -4.69
N LYS A 513 -3.82 26.50 -3.66
CA LYS A 513 -3.54 26.95 -2.29
C LYS A 513 -2.09 26.82 -1.87
N TYR A 514 -1.34 25.90 -2.44
CA TYR A 514 0.03 25.62 -2.02
C TYR A 514 1.05 26.49 -2.79
N ILE A 515 1.91 27.21 -2.09
CA ILE A 515 3.09 27.90 -2.62
C ILE A 515 4.31 27.08 -2.18
N ASN A 516 4.81 26.22 -3.09
CA ASN A 516 5.86 25.26 -2.78
C ASN A 516 7.22 25.79 -3.22
N LEU A 517 8.13 25.92 -2.25
CA LEU A 517 9.54 26.15 -2.50
C LEU A 517 10.21 24.82 -2.82
N ASP A 518 10.98 24.79 -3.90
CA ASP A 518 11.77 23.62 -4.28
C ASP A 518 13.22 23.72 -3.77
N ASP A 519 14.14 22.92 -4.30
CA ASP A 519 15.55 22.85 -3.88
C ASP A 519 16.28 24.22 -3.81
N CYS A 520 17.46 24.23 -3.20
CA CYS A 520 18.38 25.37 -3.09
C CYS A 520 18.01 26.46 -2.06
N TRP A 521 17.03 26.26 -1.18
CA TRP A 521 16.61 27.26 -0.18
C TRP A 521 17.51 27.34 1.08
N ALA A 522 18.19 26.25 1.45
CA ALA A 522 19.00 26.18 2.67
C ALA A 522 20.51 26.34 2.41
N GLU A 523 21.25 26.70 3.46
CA GLU A 523 22.72 26.68 3.50
C GLU A 523 23.24 25.26 3.33
N LEU A 524 24.46 25.12 2.81
CA LEU A 524 25.08 23.81 2.60
C LEU A 524 25.38 23.07 3.92
N ASN A 525 25.60 23.82 5.00
CA ASN A 525 25.92 23.26 6.31
C ASN A 525 24.79 23.50 7.29
N ARG A 526 24.49 22.49 8.10
CA ARG A 526 23.61 22.57 9.27
C ARG A 526 24.23 23.43 10.37
N ASP A 527 23.41 23.98 11.27
CA ASP A 527 23.90 24.85 12.35
C ASP A 527 24.76 24.12 13.41
N SER A 528 25.62 24.90 14.06
CA SER A 528 26.33 24.52 15.28
C SER A 528 26.26 25.67 16.30
N LYS A 529 25.95 25.37 17.57
CA LYS A 529 26.03 26.33 18.68
C LYS A 529 27.41 26.22 19.32
N VAL A 530 28.22 27.28 19.22
CA VAL A 530 29.41 27.41 20.07
C VAL A 530 28.98 27.93 21.44
N HIS A 531 29.09 27.11 22.48
CA HIS A 531 28.93 27.57 23.86
C HIS A 531 30.30 28.05 24.36
N LYS A 532 30.47 29.37 24.50
CA LYS A 532 31.61 29.95 25.21
C LYS A 532 31.27 30.02 26.70
N GLN A 533 31.77 29.07 27.49
CA GLN A 533 31.77 29.18 28.94
C GLN A 533 33.12 29.75 29.39
N THR A 534 33.09 30.95 29.97
CA THR A 534 34.27 31.53 30.60
C THR A 534 34.36 30.99 32.03
N LEU A 535 35.15 29.94 32.23
CA LEU A 535 35.66 29.57 33.56
C LEU A 535 37.07 30.13 33.69
N THR A 536 37.33 30.74 34.84
CA THR A 536 38.55 31.46 35.18
C THR A 536 39.82 30.75 34.66
N VAL A 537 40.58 31.49 33.84
CA VAL A 537 41.95 31.21 33.35
C VAL A 537 42.11 30.33 32.09
N PHE A 538 41.08 29.68 31.53
CA PHE A 538 41.18 29.04 30.21
C PHE A 538 39.91 29.18 29.37
N GLU A 539 40.00 29.76 28.17
CA GLU A 539 38.95 29.68 27.15
C GLU A 539 38.97 28.30 26.50
N PHE A 540 37.94 27.49 26.74
CA PHE A 540 37.62 26.33 25.89
C PHE A 540 36.26 26.57 25.22
N SER A 541 36.24 26.46 23.89
CA SER A 541 35.00 26.51 23.11
C SER A 541 34.47 25.09 22.96
N VAL A 542 33.28 24.81 23.52
CA VAL A 542 32.56 23.56 23.25
C VAL A 542 31.59 23.85 22.11
N VAL A 543 31.81 23.23 20.95
CA VAL A 543 30.89 23.30 19.82
C VAL A 543 29.81 22.23 20.06
N LEU A 544 28.60 22.65 20.40
CA LEU A 544 27.40 21.82 20.41
C LEU A 544 26.82 21.85 19.00
N ASN A 545 26.99 20.78 18.22
CA ASN A 545 26.33 20.65 16.92
C ASN A 545 24.83 20.48 17.17
N LEU A 546 24.03 21.48 16.78
CA LEU A 546 22.58 21.42 16.90
C LEU A 546 21.99 20.62 15.74
N GLY A 547 22.52 20.78 14.51
CA GLY A 547 22.17 19.93 13.37
C GLY A 547 20.93 20.38 12.59
N ASN A 548 20.40 21.59 12.81
CA ASN A 548 19.22 22.08 12.09
C ASN A 548 19.56 22.57 10.69
N LEU A 549 18.60 22.45 9.77
CA LEU A 549 18.64 23.15 8.48
C LEU A 549 18.60 24.67 8.70
N VAL A 550 19.44 25.39 7.95
CA VAL A 550 19.55 26.86 8.05
C VAL A 550 19.11 27.47 6.72
N PRO A 551 18.06 28.32 6.67
CA PRO A 551 17.71 29.05 5.46
C PRO A 551 18.84 29.97 5.01
N LYS A 552 19.08 30.08 3.70
CA LYS A 552 20.08 31.03 3.16
C LYS A 552 19.69 32.46 3.47
N ALA A 553 20.41 33.12 4.38
CA ALA A 553 20.09 34.49 4.78
C ALA A 553 20.22 35.51 3.63
N SER A 554 20.98 35.19 2.59
CA SER A 554 21.12 36.02 1.38
C SER A 554 19.86 36.08 0.51
N ILE A 555 19.01 35.05 0.56
CA ILE A 555 17.78 34.97 -0.23
C ILE A 555 16.51 34.90 0.63
N PHE A 556 16.62 34.52 1.90
CA PHE A 556 15.55 34.50 2.90
C PHE A 556 15.98 35.24 4.18
N PRO A 557 16.19 36.57 4.10
CA PRO A 557 16.71 37.35 5.22
C PRO A 557 15.81 37.37 6.45
N SER A 558 14.49 37.16 6.27
CA SER A 558 13.52 37.12 7.37
C SER A 558 13.34 35.72 7.96
N GLY A 559 13.88 34.69 7.29
CA GLY A 559 13.75 33.29 7.66
C GLY A 559 12.40 32.65 7.29
N MET A 560 12.35 31.31 7.32
CA MET A 560 11.23 30.54 6.80
C MET A 560 9.92 30.71 7.57
N LYS A 561 9.99 30.96 8.88
CA LYS A 561 8.78 31.24 9.67
C LYS A 561 8.09 32.53 9.23
N ALA A 562 8.85 33.62 9.06
CA ALA A 562 8.27 34.89 8.60
C ALA A 562 7.65 34.76 7.20
N LEU A 563 8.31 34.00 6.32
CA LEU A 563 7.79 33.70 4.99
C LEU A 563 6.49 32.87 5.04
N ALA A 564 6.44 31.83 5.88
CA ALA A 564 5.24 31.04 6.10
C ALA A 564 4.09 31.89 6.63
N ASP A 565 4.35 32.73 7.64
CA ASP A 565 3.36 33.65 8.21
C ASP A 565 2.83 34.63 7.15
N TYR A 566 3.69 35.11 6.23
CA TYR A 566 3.26 35.94 5.09
C TYR A 566 2.31 35.17 4.17
N VAL A 567 2.68 33.96 3.74
CA VAL A 567 1.85 33.13 2.85
C VAL A 567 0.51 32.79 3.53
N HIS A 568 0.51 32.46 4.82
CA HIS A 568 -0.71 32.21 5.60
C HIS A 568 -1.59 33.46 5.71
N SER A 569 -1.01 34.65 5.84
CA SER A 569 -1.76 35.91 5.87
C SER A 569 -2.57 36.17 4.59
N LYS A 570 -2.19 35.53 3.47
CA LYS A 570 -2.89 35.56 2.18
C LYS A 570 -3.97 34.48 2.04
N GLY A 571 -4.18 33.65 3.07
CA GLY A 571 -5.10 32.50 3.01
C GLY A 571 -4.58 31.35 2.16
N LEU A 572 -3.27 31.28 1.96
CA LEU A 572 -2.55 30.23 1.24
C LEU A 572 -1.83 29.31 2.22
N LYS A 573 -1.23 28.24 1.69
CA LYS A 573 -0.40 27.27 2.40
C LYS A 573 1.01 27.28 1.81
N ILE A 574 2.02 27.03 2.63
CA ILE A 574 3.41 27.01 2.17
C ILE A 574 3.98 25.59 2.17
N GLY A 575 4.70 25.26 1.11
CA GLY A 575 5.45 24.01 0.99
C GLY A 575 6.96 24.23 0.98
N ILE A 576 7.67 23.22 1.44
CA ILE A 576 9.12 23.15 1.42
C ILE A 576 9.59 21.87 0.74
N TYR A 577 10.86 21.84 0.38
CA TYR A 577 11.53 20.71 -0.23
C TYR A 577 12.65 20.18 0.66
N ALA A 578 12.77 18.85 0.73
CA ALA A 578 13.94 18.17 1.26
C ALA A 578 14.17 16.86 0.49
N ASP A 579 15.18 16.10 0.87
CA ASP A 579 15.55 14.86 0.19
C ASP A 579 15.71 13.71 1.19
N ALA A 580 15.18 12.53 0.86
CA ALA A 580 15.36 11.27 1.55
C ALA A 580 16.79 10.70 1.35
N GLY A 581 17.80 11.55 1.47
CA GLY A 581 19.19 11.30 1.17
C GLY A 581 20.10 12.20 1.99
N THR A 582 21.41 12.08 1.76
CA THR A 582 22.41 12.88 2.51
C THR A 582 22.55 14.31 1.97
N LEU A 583 22.23 14.54 0.70
CA LEU A 583 22.24 15.81 0.00
C LEU A 583 21.03 15.87 -0.93
N THR A 584 20.52 17.06 -1.19
CA THR A 584 19.50 17.25 -2.22
C THR A 584 20.07 17.03 -3.63
N CYS A 585 19.21 16.90 -4.64
CA CYS A 585 19.63 16.66 -6.03
C CYS A 585 20.56 17.75 -6.59
N SER A 586 20.38 19.02 -6.20
CA SER A 586 21.30 20.11 -6.56
C SER A 586 22.67 20.04 -5.86
N LYS A 587 22.76 19.30 -4.76
CA LYS A 587 23.93 19.22 -3.86
C LYS A 587 24.27 20.55 -3.19
N THR A 588 23.36 21.50 -3.19
CA THR A 588 23.59 22.83 -2.61
C THR A 588 23.10 22.97 -1.17
N MET A 589 22.37 21.96 -0.68
CA MET A 589 21.91 21.88 0.70
C MET A 589 21.86 20.42 1.20
N PRO A 590 21.87 20.20 2.53
CA PRO A 590 21.72 18.87 3.13
C PRO A 590 20.38 18.23 2.76
N GLY A 591 20.40 16.91 2.60
CA GLY A 591 19.18 16.11 2.70
C GLY A 591 18.85 15.79 4.17
N SER A 592 17.76 15.06 4.38
CA SER A 592 17.20 14.78 5.71
C SER A 592 17.39 13.33 6.18
N LEU A 593 18.12 12.49 5.43
CA LEU A 593 18.40 11.12 5.85
C LEU A 593 19.17 11.09 7.18
N ASN A 594 18.61 10.42 8.19
CA ASN A 594 19.04 10.38 9.60
C ASN A 594 18.84 11.69 10.39
N TYR A 595 18.13 12.67 9.83
CA TYR A 595 17.74 13.93 10.49
C TYR A 595 16.22 14.13 10.43
N GLU A 596 15.45 13.09 10.13
CA GLU A 596 14.03 13.18 9.78
C GLU A 596 13.19 13.81 10.91
N GLU A 597 13.36 13.36 12.15
CA GLU A 597 12.65 13.90 13.32
C GLU A 597 13.00 15.37 13.58
N GLN A 598 14.27 15.72 13.44
CA GLN A 598 14.75 17.08 13.66
C GLN A 598 14.24 18.04 12.57
N ASP A 599 14.32 17.62 11.31
CA ASP A 599 13.89 18.43 10.17
C ASP A 599 12.37 18.57 10.15
N ALA A 600 11.62 17.50 10.42
CA ALA A 600 10.17 17.56 10.56
C ALA A 600 9.74 18.55 11.66
N ASN A 601 10.37 18.50 12.84
CA ASN A 601 10.10 19.45 13.92
C ASN A 601 10.46 20.89 13.51
N THR A 602 11.55 21.08 12.75
CA THR A 602 11.95 22.38 12.21
C THR A 602 10.88 22.92 11.26
N PHE A 603 10.42 22.11 10.29
CA PHE A 603 9.35 22.47 9.35
C PHE A 603 8.04 22.81 10.08
N ALA A 604 7.66 22.00 11.08
CA ALA A 604 6.47 22.26 11.88
C ALA A 604 6.58 23.57 12.66
N SER A 605 7.75 23.88 13.23
CA SER A 605 8.00 25.14 13.95
C SER A 605 7.92 26.39 13.06
N TRP A 606 8.33 26.24 11.79
CA TRP A 606 8.22 27.27 10.77
C TRP A 606 6.81 27.42 10.21
N GLY A 607 5.89 26.48 10.49
CA GLY A 607 4.53 26.53 9.98
C GLY A 607 4.39 25.98 8.55
N ILE A 608 5.28 25.10 8.11
CA ILE A 608 5.17 24.45 6.80
C ILE A 608 3.90 23.57 6.74
N ASP A 609 3.23 23.54 5.59
CA ASP A 609 1.99 22.79 5.36
C ASP A 609 2.13 21.65 4.34
N TYR A 610 3.27 21.62 3.63
CA TYR A 610 3.55 20.68 2.55
C TYR A 610 5.04 20.36 2.50
N LEU A 611 5.40 19.09 2.33
CA LEU A 611 6.76 18.64 2.08
C LEU A 611 6.81 17.88 0.75
N LYS A 612 7.60 18.37 -0.22
CA LYS A 612 8.13 17.55 -1.32
C LYS A 612 9.40 16.87 -0.82
N TYR A 613 9.47 15.55 -0.90
CA TYR A 613 10.58 14.78 -0.36
C TYR A 613 11.20 13.92 -1.45
N ASP A 614 12.44 14.23 -1.82
CA ASP A 614 13.13 13.70 -3.00
C ASP A 614 13.96 12.44 -2.68
N ASN A 615 14.68 11.91 -3.67
CA ASN A 615 15.30 10.59 -3.59
C ASN A 615 16.78 10.54 -4.02
N CYS A 616 17.46 11.68 -4.13
CA CYS A 616 18.88 11.71 -4.48
C CYS A 616 19.77 11.25 -3.30
N HIS A 617 21.04 10.93 -3.55
CA HIS A 617 22.04 10.67 -2.50
C HIS A 617 21.61 9.74 -1.35
N ASN A 618 20.82 8.71 -1.68
CA ASN A 618 20.08 7.86 -0.75
C ASN A 618 20.86 6.67 -0.16
N ASN A 619 22.17 6.60 -0.41
CA ASN A 619 23.07 5.52 0.04
C ASN A 619 22.65 4.09 -0.37
N GLY A 620 21.81 3.93 -1.39
CA GLY A 620 21.31 2.63 -1.84
C GLY A 620 20.24 2.01 -0.94
N LEU A 621 19.69 2.77 0.01
CA LEU A 621 18.60 2.34 0.89
C LEU A 621 17.26 2.39 0.15
N SER A 622 16.33 1.50 0.51
CA SER A 622 15.03 1.43 -0.18
C SER A 622 14.21 2.70 0.05
N PRO A 623 13.43 3.17 -0.95
CA PRO A 623 12.47 4.26 -0.75
C PRO A 623 11.47 3.94 0.36
N GLN A 624 10.90 2.73 0.38
CA GLN A 624 9.91 2.33 1.39
C GLN A 624 10.40 2.57 2.82
N GLU A 625 11.66 2.24 3.12
CA GLU A 625 12.28 2.46 4.44
C GLU A 625 12.42 3.96 4.74
N ARG A 626 13.12 4.70 3.87
CA ARG A 626 13.48 6.09 4.12
C ARG A 626 12.27 7.02 4.16
N TYR A 627 11.32 6.83 3.25
CA TYR A 627 10.10 7.62 3.21
C TYR A 627 9.18 7.33 4.39
N SER A 628 9.18 6.10 4.91
CA SER A 628 8.45 5.75 6.14
C SER A 628 9.02 6.47 7.37
N ASN A 629 10.33 6.69 7.44
CA ASN A 629 10.96 7.40 8.55
C ASN A 629 10.51 8.87 8.59
N MET A 630 10.54 9.55 7.44
CA MET A 630 10.05 10.94 7.37
C MET A 630 8.53 11.02 7.55
N SER A 631 7.74 10.07 7.04
CA SER A 631 6.29 10.00 7.31
C SER A 631 5.99 9.99 8.81
N LYS A 632 6.66 9.11 9.58
CA LYS A 632 6.54 9.02 11.03
C LYS A 632 6.98 10.32 11.71
N ALA A 633 8.11 10.89 11.27
CA ALA A 633 8.62 12.14 11.81
C ALA A 633 7.60 13.29 11.66
N LEU A 634 7.01 13.45 10.47
CA LEU A 634 5.97 14.46 10.20
C LEU A 634 4.73 14.26 11.07
N LEU A 635 4.23 13.03 11.19
CA LEU A 635 3.08 12.69 12.05
C LEU A 635 3.37 13.05 13.51
N ASN A 636 4.58 12.76 14.01
CA ASN A 636 4.98 13.01 15.39
C ASN A 636 5.06 14.50 15.75
N THR A 637 5.17 15.40 14.76
CA THR A 637 5.14 16.85 15.03
C THR A 637 3.77 17.33 15.53
N GLY A 638 2.70 16.57 15.26
CA GLY A 638 1.32 16.98 15.52
C GLY A 638 0.77 18.07 14.60
N ARG A 639 1.57 18.59 13.66
CA ARG A 639 1.12 19.53 12.62
C ARG A 639 0.72 18.75 11.35
N PRO A 640 -0.49 18.95 10.79
CA PRO A 640 -0.85 18.38 9.49
C PRO A 640 0.04 18.95 8.37
N ILE A 641 0.95 18.13 7.84
CA ILE A 641 1.80 18.46 6.70
C ILE A 641 1.45 17.50 5.56
N PHE A 642 1.08 18.03 4.39
CA PHE A 642 0.89 17.23 3.19
C PHE A 642 2.23 16.63 2.77
N TYR A 643 2.30 15.31 2.63
CA TYR A 643 3.55 14.63 2.34
C TYR A 643 3.57 14.08 0.90
N SER A 644 4.40 14.70 0.08
CA SER A 644 4.54 14.42 -1.36
C SER A 644 5.87 13.72 -1.61
N LEU A 645 5.77 12.47 -2.04
CA LEU A 645 6.87 11.57 -2.31
C LEU A 645 7.42 11.80 -3.73
N CYS A 646 8.75 11.84 -3.89
CA CYS A 646 9.45 12.17 -5.14
C CYS A 646 10.59 11.17 -5.42
N GLU A 647 10.25 9.89 -5.48
CA GLU A 647 11.14 8.74 -5.80
C GLU A 647 11.05 8.28 -7.26
N TRP A 648 10.42 9.09 -8.11
CA TRP A 648 10.38 8.89 -9.56
C TRP A 648 9.79 7.57 -10.04
N GLY A 649 8.85 6.99 -9.27
CA GLY A 649 8.28 5.67 -9.56
C GLY A 649 9.17 4.50 -9.14
N GLN A 650 10.33 4.76 -8.50
CA GLN A 650 11.22 3.71 -8.03
C GLN A 650 10.51 2.80 -7.03
N ASP A 651 10.61 1.50 -7.25
CA ASP A 651 9.95 0.45 -6.45
C ASP A 651 8.42 0.60 -6.39
N ASN A 652 7.81 1.11 -7.47
CA ASN A 652 6.36 1.13 -7.70
C ASN A 652 5.54 1.79 -6.57
N PRO A 653 5.74 3.08 -6.26
CA PRO A 653 5.14 3.76 -5.11
C PRO A 653 3.62 3.68 -5.04
N ALA A 654 2.93 3.56 -6.17
CA ALA A 654 1.49 3.32 -6.22
C ALA A 654 1.00 2.14 -5.36
N THR A 655 1.85 1.12 -5.13
CA THR A 655 1.48 -0.08 -4.36
C THR A 655 1.66 0.08 -2.85
N TRP A 656 2.43 1.06 -2.37
CA TRP A 656 2.79 1.18 -0.94
C TRP A 656 2.67 2.60 -0.35
N ALA A 657 2.93 3.65 -1.14
CA ALA A 657 3.06 5.02 -0.67
C ALA A 657 1.77 5.59 -0.09
N SER A 658 0.60 5.10 -0.52
CA SER A 658 -0.71 5.53 0.00
C SER A 658 -0.84 5.43 1.52
N SER A 659 -0.14 4.50 2.15
CA SER A 659 -0.18 4.29 3.60
C SER A 659 0.70 5.24 4.40
N ILE A 660 1.62 5.93 3.74
CA ILE A 660 2.63 6.78 4.39
C ILE A 660 2.72 8.19 3.83
N GLY A 661 2.06 8.49 2.70
CA GLY A 661 2.09 9.78 2.01
C GLY A 661 0.77 10.12 1.32
N ASN A 662 0.64 11.37 0.89
CA ASN A 662 -0.57 11.90 0.26
C ASN A 662 -0.50 11.90 -1.28
N SER A 663 0.70 11.97 -1.84
CA SER A 663 0.95 11.73 -3.27
C SER A 663 2.35 11.18 -3.48
N TRP A 664 2.59 10.56 -4.63
CA TRP A 664 3.89 9.99 -4.99
C TRP A 664 4.16 10.12 -6.49
N ARG A 665 5.39 10.55 -6.83
CA ARG A 665 5.83 10.65 -8.21
C ARG A 665 5.88 9.26 -8.85
N THR A 666 5.23 9.09 -9.99
CA THR A 666 5.18 7.80 -10.72
C THR A 666 6.24 7.70 -11.82
N THR A 667 6.94 8.80 -12.10
CA THR A 667 7.85 8.97 -13.24
C THR A 667 9.02 9.88 -12.91
N GLY A 668 10.04 9.88 -13.77
CA GLY A 668 11.11 10.89 -13.76
C GLY A 668 10.59 12.32 -13.98
N ASP A 669 11.50 13.28 -14.13
CA ASP A 669 11.10 14.68 -14.25
C ASP A 669 10.54 14.99 -15.63
N ILE A 670 9.39 15.66 -15.63
CA ILE A 670 8.79 16.21 -16.85
C ILE A 670 9.68 17.31 -17.42
N LYS A 671 9.59 17.49 -18.73
CA LYS A 671 10.16 18.62 -19.46
C LYS A 671 9.04 19.27 -20.27
N ASP A 672 9.20 20.55 -20.53
CA ASP A 672 8.32 21.34 -21.39
C ASP A 672 8.47 20.96 -22.88
N THR A 673 8.17 19.71 -23.21
CA THR A 673 8.08 19.17 -24.57
C THR A 673 6.93 18.17 -24.67
N TRP A 674 6.33 18.06 -25.86
CA TRP A 674 5.21 17.16 -26.13
C TRP A 674 5.54 15.69 -25.84
N GLU A 675 6.73 15.24 -26.22
CA GLU A 675 7.17 13.85 -26.03
C GLU A 675 7.34 13.53 -24.54
N SER A 676 7.88 14.46 -23.77
CA SER A 676 7.99 14.29 -22.33
C SER A 676 6.60 14.23 -21.70
N MET A 677 5.74 15.21 -21.97
CA MET A 677 4.40 15.27 -21.39
C MET A 677 3.57 14.02 -21.71
N THR A 678 3.56 13.59 -22.97
CA THR A 678 2.78 12.41 -23.38
C THR A 678 3.34 11.10 -22.81
N SER A 679 4.67 10.95 -22.70
CA SER A 679 5.27 9.76 -22.07
C SER A 679 4.98 9.68 -20.58
N HIS A 680 4.93 10.82 -19.87
CA HIS A 680 4.56 10.84 -18.45
C HIS A 680 3.10 10.46 -18.24
N ALA A 681 2.20 10.93 -19.11
CA ALA A 681 0.81 10.48 -19.11
C ALA A 681 0.69 8.96 -19.30
N ASP A 682 1.42 8.39 -20.27
CA ASP A 682 1.39 6.95 -20.57
C ASP A 682 1.94 6.10 -19.40
N LEU A 683 3.05 6.53 -18.78
CA LEU A 683 3.64 5.84 -17.64
C LEU A 683 2.78 5.94 -16.37
N ASN A 684 2.03 7.03 -16.21
CA ASN A 684 1.15 7.22 -15.07
C ASN A 684 -0.19 6.46 -15.18
N ASP A 685 -0.69 6.27 -16.41
CA ASP A 685 -1.99 5.63 -16.70
C ASP A 685 -2.12 4.23 -16.08
N VAL A 686 -1.02 3.46 -16.08
CA VAL A 686 -1.00 2.08 -15.57
C VAL A 686 -1.31 1.99 -14.08
N TRP A 687 -1.17 3.08 -13.34
CA TRP A 687 -1.38 3.15 -11.89
C TRP A 687 -2.77 3.64 -11.49
N ALA A 688 -3.68 3.88 -12.44
CA ALA A 688 -4.97 4.51 -12.21
C ALA A 688 -5.81 3.88 -11.08
N SER A 689 -5.76 2.55 -10.93
CA SER A 689 -6.51 1.85 -9.88
C SER A 689 -6.02 2.13 -8.45
N TYR A 690 -4.81 2.68 -8.29
CA TYR A 690 -4.18 2.94 -7.00
C TYR A 690 -4.42 4.35 -6.45
N ALA A 691 -4.81 5.31 -7.30
CA ALA A 691 -5.11 6.68 -6.89
C ALA A 691 -6.55 6.86 -6.37
N GLY A 692 -6.71 7.72 -5.36
CA GLY A 692 -8.00 8.25 -4.93
C GLY A 692 -7.90 8.98 -3.60
N PRO A 693 -9.02 9.26 -2.92
CA PRO A 693 -9.02 10.13 -1.75
C PRO A 693 -7.96 9.72 -0.72
N GLY A 694 -7.07 10.65 -0.39
CA GLY A 694 -5.94 10.46 0.53
C GLY A 694 -4.60 10.08 -0.11
N GLY A 695 -4.56 9.63 -1.37
CA GLY A 695 -3.34 9.14 -2.03
C GLY A 695 -3.39 9.22 -3.55
N TRP A 696 -2.54 10.07 -4.14
CA TRP A 696 -2.59 10.41 -5.57
C TRP A 696 -1.31 10.05 -6.32
N ASN A 697 -1.47 9.50 -7.53
CA ASN A 697 -0.36 9.35 -8.45
C ASN A 697 0.05 10.73 -8.99
N ASP A 698 1.34 11.03 -8.96
CA ASP A 698 1.91 12.30 -9.41
C ASP A 698 2.75 12.11 -10.69
N PRO A 699 2.20 12.43 -11.88
CA PRO A 699 2.93 12.46 -13.14
C PRO A 699 3.81 13.71 -13.31
N ASP A 700 4.11 14.43 -12.23
CA ASP A 700 4.91 15.65 -12.15
C ASP A 700 4.14 16.96 -12.45
N MET A 701 4.82 18.08 -12.23
CA MET A 701 4.28 19.45 -12.30
C MET A 701 3.77 19.84 -13.70
N LEU A 702 2.86 20.81 -13.75
CA LEU A 702 2.32 21.36 -15.00
C LEU A 702 3.33 22.28 -15.68
N GLU A 703 3.61 22.03 -16.96
CA GLU A 703 4.46 22.88 -17.80
C GLU A 703 3.69 24.01 -18.52
N VAL A 704 2.37 24.11 -18.28
CA VAL A 704 1.49 25.09 -18.92
C VAL A 704 2.01 26.51 -18.76
N GLY A 705 2.39 27.13 -19.88
CA GLY A 705 2.88 28.51 -19.95
C GLY A 705 4.40 28.68 -19.87
N ASN A 706 5.20 27.60 -19.94
CA ASN A 706 6.67 27.70 -19.93
C ASN A 706 7.30 27.92 -21.32
N GLY A 707 6.51 27.77 -22.40
CA GLY A 707 6.82 28.22 -23.77
C GLY A 707 7.38 27.15 -24.71
N GLY A 708 7.56 25.92 -24.25
CA GLY A 708 8.08 24.78 -25.01
C GLY A 708 7.02 23.95 -25.73
N MET A 709 5.74 24.14 -25.41
CA MET A 709 4.60 23.52 -26.10
C MET A 709 3.61 24.57 -26.61
N SER A 710 2.79 24.20 -27.60
CA SER A 710 1.70 25.01 -28.12
C SER A 710 0.50 25.05 -27.17
N THR A 711 -0.39 26.02 -27.38
CA THR A 711 -1.62 26.18 -26.57
C THR A 711 -2.51 24.92 -26.59
N GLU A 712 -2.60 24.22 -27.73
CA GLU A 712 -3.38 22.97 -27.81
C GLU A 712 -2.69 21.80 -27.11
N GLU A 713 -1.36 21.73 -27.15
CA GLU A 713 -0.60 20.75 -26.38
C GLU A 713 -0.73 20.99 -24.87
N TYR A 714 -0.69 22.26 -24.42
CA TYR A 714 -0.97 22.62 -23.03
C TYR A 714 -2.41 22.35 -22.61
N ARG A 715 -3.38 22.58 -23.50
CA ARG A 715 -4.80 22.20 -23.27
C ARG A 715 -4.93 20.70 -23.04
N SER A 716 -4.27 19.90 -23.87
CA SER A 716 -4.19 18.44 -23.73
C SER A 716 -3.51 18.03 -22.42
N HIS A 717 -2.36 18.62 -22.10
CA HIS A 717 -1.62 18.39 -20.86
C HIS A 717 -2.48 18.65 -19.62
N PHE A 718 -3.11 19.81 -19.53
CA PHE A 718 -3.97 20.16 -18.40
C PHE A 718 -5.19 19.24 -18.30
N SER A 719 -5.82 18.90 -19.44
CA SER A 719 -6.98 18.01 -19.48
C SER A 719 -6.66 16.59 -19.01
N ILE A 720 -5.52 16.04 -19.42
CA ILE A 720 -5.09 14.70 -19.03
C ILE A 720 -4.68 14.66 -17.56
N TRP A 721 -3.95 15.66 -17.05
CA TRP A 721 -3.61 15.75 -15.62
C TRP A 721 -4.88 15.88 -14.77
N ALA A 722 -5.83 16.71 -15.21
CA ALA A 722 -7.11 16.86 -14.52
C ALA A 722 -7.92 15.56 -14.53
N LEU A 723 -8.07 14.90 -15.68
CA LEU A 723 -8.78 13.62 -15.80
C LEU A 723 -8.12 12.53 -14.94
N ALA A 724 -6.78 12.50 -14.90
CA ALA A 724 -5.98 11.51 -14.20
C ALA A 724 -5.90 11.74 -12.67
N LYS A 725 -6.53 12.79 -12.13
CA LYS A 725 -6.49 13.13 -10.70
C LYS A 725 -5.04 13.35 -10.23
N ALA A 726 -4.21 13.88 -11.12
CA ALA A 726 -2.86 14.31 -10.80
C ALA A 726 -2.90 15.57 -9.92
N PRO A 727 -1.86 15.80 -9.09
CA PRO A 727 -1.58 17.12 -8.55
C PRO A 727 -1.58 18.19 -9.64
N LEU A 728 -2.27 19.31 -9.43
CA LEU A 728 -2.23 20.46 -10.33
C LEU A 728 -1.30 21.53 -9.75
N LEU A 729 0.00 21.25 -9.83
CA LEU A 729 1.06 22.17 -9.41
C LEU A 729 1.54 22.97 -10.63
N ILE A 730 1.23 24.27 -10.67
CA ILE A 730 1.66 25.19 -11.72
C ILE A 730 3.19 25.33 -11.69
N GLY A 731 3.84 25.13 -12.83
CA GLY A 731 5.30 25.27 -12.98
C GLY A 731 5.77 26.54 -13.68
N CYS A 732 4.87 27.43 -14.15
CA CYS A 732 5.23 28.68 -14.84
C CYS A 732 5.29 29.91 -13.91
N ASP A 733 5.73 31.06 -14.45
CA ASP A 733 5.72 32.33 -13.71
C ASP A 733 4.33 32.97 -13.71
N ILE A 734 3.56 32.71 -12.64
CA ILE A 734 2.21 33.25 -12.49
C ILE A 734 2.14 34.78 -12.35
N ARG A 735 3.27 35.46 -12.17
CA ARG A 735 3.34 36.93 -12.09
C ARG A 735 3.27 37.57 -13.48
N SER A 736 3.54 36.80 -14.54
CA SER A 736 3.66 37.29 -15.91
C SER A 736 2.98 36.39 -16.96
N MET A 737 2.03 35.55 -16.55
CA MET A 737 1.24 34.72 -17.47
C MET A 737 0.50 35.56 -18.52
N ASP A 738 0.47 35.06 -19.75
CA ASP A 738 -0.43 35.58 -20.78
C ASP A 738 -1.88 35.11 -20.57
N ASN A 739 -2.79 35.68 -21.36
CA ASN A 739 -4.22 35.39 -21.24
C ASN A 739 -4.54 33.93 -21.62
N GLU A 740 -3.83 33.34 -22.58
CA GLU A 740 -4.06 31.95 -22.99
C GLU A 740 -3.69 30.98 -21.87
N THR A 741 -2.52 31.17 -21.24
CA THR A 741 -2.07 30.41 -20.07
C THR A 741 -3.05 30.56 -18.91
N PHE A 742 -3.50 31.78 -18.64
CA PHE A 742 -4.49 32.02 -17.60
C PHE A 742 -5.82 31.32 -17.90
N GLU A 743 -6.34 31.38 -19.13
CA GLU A 743 -7.57 30.69 -19.53
C GLU A 743 -7.48 29.17 -19.35
N LEU A 744 -6.33 28.57 -19.66
CA LEU A 744 -6.09 27.15 -19.44
C LEU A 744 -6.14 26.80 -17.94
N LEU A 745 -5.34 27.50 -17.13
CA LEU A 745 -5.20 27.23 -15.70
C LEU A 745 -6.43 27.65 -14.87
N SER A 746 -7.29 28.54 -15.40
CA SER A 746 -8.47 29.05 -14.69
C SER A 746 -9.77 28.34 -15.06
N ASN A 747 -9.73 27.32 -15.93
CA ASN A 747 -10.94 26.60 -16.35
C ASN A 747 -11.54 25.77 -15.18
N LYS A 748 -12.58 26.33 -14.56
CA LYS A 748 -13.31 25.72 -13.44
C LYS A 748 -13.88 24.34 -13.75
N GLU A 749 -14.42 24.13 -14.95
CA GLU A 749 -15.06 22.85 -15.28
C GLU A 749 -14.03 21.72 -15.39
N VAL A 750 -12.82 22.01 -15.89
CA VAL A 750 -11.71 21.05 -15.93
C VAL A 750 -11.16 20.79 -14.52
N ILE A 751 -11.02 21.85 -13.70
CA ILE A 751 -10.62 21.72 -12.29
C ILE A 751 -11.63 20.87 -11.50
N GLU A 752 -12.93 21.05 -11.72
CA GLU A 752 -13.98 20.24 -11.08
C GLU A 752 -13.89 18.75 -11.43
N VAL A 753 -13.38 18.39 -12.62
CA VAL A 753 -13.09 17.00 -12.97
C VAL A 753 -11.92 16.45 -12.15
N ASN A 754 -10.89 17.25 -11.88
CA ASN A 754 -9.76 16.86 -11.03
C ASN A 754 -10.16 16.74 -9.55
N GLN A 755 -10.97 17.69 -9.08
CA GLN A 755 -11.39 17.82 -7.68
C GLN A 755 -12.71 17.08 -7.37
N ASP A 756 -13.19 16.23 -8.28
CA ASP A 756 -14.43 15.48 -8.10
C ASP A 756 -14.37 14.58 -6.85
N LYS A 757 -15.42 14.62 -6.03
CA LYS A 757 -15.51 13.91 -4.74
C LYS A 757 -15.39 12.38 -4.85
N LEU A 758 -15.67 11.79 -6.01
CA LEU A 758 -15.46 10.35 -6.23
C LEU A 758 -13.96 10.02 -6.22
N GLY A 759 -13.12 10.96 -6.66
CA GLY A 759 -11.67 10.82 -6.64
C GLY A 759 -11.14 9.66 -7.48
N ALA A 760 -11.87 9.23 -8.51
CA ALA A 760 -11.44 8.14 -9.38
C ALA A 760 -10.55 8.68 -10.51
N GLN A 761 -9.29 8.25 -10.55
CA GLN A 761 -8.40 8.55 -11.68
C GLN A 761 -8.99 8.01 -12.99
N GLY A 762 -9.20 8.90 -13.97
CA GLY A 762 -9.53 8.50 -15.33
C GLY A 762 -8.32 7.89 -16.04
N LYS A 763 -8.58 7.06 -17.04
CA LYS A 763 -7.55 6.27 -17.72
C LYS A 763 -7.81 6.13 -19.21
N LYS A 764 -6.82 5.68 -19.96
CA LYS A 764 -6.98 5.33 -21.37
C LYS A 764 -7.91 4.11 -21.51
N VAL A 765 -8.93 4.24 -22.35
CA VAL A 765 -9.91 3.17 -22.62
C VAL A 765 -9.91 2.69 -24.07
N LYS A 766 -9.41 3.51 -25.00
CA LYS A 766 -9.29 3.14 -26.41
C LYS A 766 -8.06 3.83 -27.01
N LYS A 767 -7.39 3.13 -27.91
CA LYS A 767 -6.32 3.65 -28.76
C LYS A 767 -6.44 3.07 -30.16
N THR A 768 -6.39 3.91 -31.20
CA THR A 768 -6.36 3.50 -32.60
C THR A 768 -5.36 4.38 -33.34
N GLY A 769 -4.21 3.81 -33.73
CA GLY A 769 -3.06 4.65 -34.09
C GLY A 769 -2.65 5.50 -32.89
N ASP A 770 -2.49 6.81 -33.10
CA ASP A 770 -2.22 7.80 -32.04
C ASP A 770 -3.46 8.62 -31.65
N LEU A 771 -4.65 8.14 -32.03
CA LEU A 771 -5.93 8.65 -31.56
C LEU A 771 -6.37 7.88 -30.31
N GLU A 772 -6.64 8.60 -29.24
CA GLU A 772 -6.93 8.01 -27.93
C GLU A 772 -8.26 8.51 -27.37
N VAL A 773 -8.94 7.62 -26.64
CA VAL A 773 -10.07 7.96 -25.77
C VAL A 773 -9.66 7.64 -24.34
N TRP A 774 -9.77 8.64 -23.48
CA TRP A 774 -9.59 8.49 -22.04
C TRP A 774 -10.92 8.74 -21.35
N SER A 775 -11.19 7.99 -20.29
CA SER A 775 -12.45 8.09 -19.55
C SER A 775 -12.26 7.79 -18.07
N GLY A 776 -13.07 8.44 -17.24
CA GLY A 776 -13.14 8.18 -15.80
C GLY A 776 -14.52 8.49 -15.26
N PRO A 777 -15.03 7.70 -14.29
CA PRO A 777 -16.28 8.02 -13.63
C PRO A 777 -16.10 9.29 -12.77
N LEU A 778 -17.17 10.08 -12.73
CA LEU A 778 -17.30 11.22 -11.83
C LEU A 778 -18.44 10.94 -10.85
N SER A 779 -18.55 11.79 -9.84
CA SER A 779 -19.70 11.80 -8.97
C SER A 779 -21.03 12.03 -9.69
N ASP A 780 -22.10 11.59 -9.04
CA ASP A 780 -23.48 11.70 -9.51
C ASP A 780 -23.71 10.96 -10.85
N ASN A 781 -23.03 9.82 -11.02
CA ASN A 781 -23.06 8.94 -12.20
C ASN A 781 -22.63 9.61 -13.51
N ARG A 782 -21.94 10.75 -13.44
CA ARG A 782 -21.37 11.41 -14.61
C ARG A 782 -20.11 10.68 -15.08
N VAL A 783 -19.69 10.95 -16.31
CA VAL A 783 -18.46 10.38 -16.90
C VAL A 783 -17.64 11.49 -17.54
N ALA A 784 -16.36 11.62 -17.17
CA ALA A 784 -15.43 12.49 -17.88
C ALA A 784 -14.84 11.73 -19.07
N VAL A 785 -14.77 12.37 -20.24
CA VAL A 785 -14.19 11.80 -21.45
C VAL A 785 -13.22 12.80 -22.08
N VAL A 786 -12.03 12.35 -22.44
CA VAL A 786 -11.09 13.10 -23.26
C VAL A 786 -10.87 12.34 -24.58
N LEU A 787 -11.14 13.02 -25.70
CA LEU A 787 -10.77 12.58 -27.05
C LEU A 787 -9.45 13.26 -27.39
N TRP A 788 -8.36 12.49 -27.44
CA TRP A 788 -7.01 13.02 -27.55
C TRP A 788 -6.36 12.62 -28.86
N ASN A 789 -6.05 13.60 -29.70
CA ASN A 789 -5.33 13.39 -30.95
C ASN A 789 -3.84 13.61 -30.70
N ARG A 790 -3.01 12.56 -30.77
CA ARG A 790 -1.55 12.68 -30.69
C ARG A 790 -0.87 12.66 -32.06
N GLU A 791 -1.63 12.64 -33.15
CA GLU A 791 -1.12 12.72 -34.52
C GLU A 791 -0.80 14.16 -34.92
N SER A 792 0.01 14.30 -35.97
CA SER A 792 0.43 15.59 -36.53
C SER A 792 -0.59 16.22 -37.50
N SER A 793 -1.79 15.64 -37.62
CA SER A 793 -2.88 16.15 -38.46
C SER A 793 -4.23 16.04 -37.76
N GLU A 794 -5.19 16.86 -38.18
CA GLU A 794 -6.58 16.77 -37.73
C GLU A 794 -7.15 15.37 -37.98
N ALA A 795 -7.84 14.83 -36.98
CA ALA A 795 -8.44 13.51 -37.04
C ALA A 795 -9.79 13.45 -36.31
N THR A 796 -10.65 12.55 -36.74
CA THR A 796 -11.93 12.29 -36.08
C THR A 796 -11.79 11.15 -35.08
N ILE A 797 -12.18 11.41 -33.83
CA ILE A 797 -12.12 10.42 -32.73
C ILE A 797 -13.56 10.06 -32.32
N ILE A 798 -13.79 8.77 -32.05
CA ILE A 798 -15.09 8.22 -31.66
C ILE A 798 -14.94 7.45 -30.34
N ALA A 799 -15.67 7.88 -29.33
CA ALA A 799 -15.86 7.18 -28.06
C ALA A 799 -17.22 6.48 -28.05
N ASP A 800 -17.24 5.15 -28.12
CA ASP A 800 -18.46 4.37 -28.02
C ASP A 800 -18.85 4.18 -26.54
N TRP A 801 -20.15 4.07 -26.24
CA TRP A 801 -20.62 3.95 -24.84
C TRP A 801 -20.02 2.73 -24.14
N SER A 802 -19.77 1.66 -24.90
CA SER A 802 -19.09 0.45 -24.43
C SER A 802 -17.66 0.69 -23.97
N ASP A 803 -16.97 1.67 -24.55
CA ASP A 803 -15.56 1.97 -24.23
C ASP A 803 -15.46 2.79 -22.94
N ILE A 804 -16.44 3.66 -22.69
CA ILE A 804 -16.43 4.64 -21.60
C ILE A 804 -17.29 4.25 -20.40
N GLY A 805 -17.78 3.02 -20.36
CA GLY A 805 -18.52 2.47 -19.20
C GLY A 805 -19.98 2.91 -19.09
N LEU A 806 -20.60 3.37 -20.19
CA LEU A 806 -22.02 3.72 -20.25
C LEU A 806 -22.86 2.57 -20.79
N ASN A 807 -24.12 2.49 -20.36
CA ASN A 807 -25.08 1.54 -20.93
C ASN A 807 -25.35 1.89 -22.41
N SER A 808 -25.40 0.90 -23.30
CA SER A 808 -25.60 1.12 -24.76
C SER A 808 -26.91 1.86 -25.11
N SER A 809 -27.91 1.82 -24.23
CA SER A 809 -29.19 2.52 -24.35
C SER A 809 -29.22 3.91 -23.67
N ALA A 810 -28.14 4.28 -22.97
CA ALA A 810 -28.07 5.53 -22.22
C ALA A 810 -28.19 6.75 -23.15
N VAL A 811 -28.97 7.71 -22.68
CA VAL A 811 -29.07 9.07 -23.24
C VAL A 811 -28.31 9.98 -22.31
N VAL A 812 -27.38 10.76 -22.85
CA VAL A 812 -26.56 11.66 -22.05
C VAL A 812 -26.55 13.06 -22.65
N ASP A 813 -26.43 14.06 -21.79
CA ASP A 813 -26.02 15.40 -22.21
C ASP A 813 -24.50 15.49 -22.08
N ALA A 814 -23.82 15.92 -23.14
CA ALA A 814 -22.38 16.07 -23.19
C ALA A 814 -22.01 17.56 -23.07
N ARG A 815 -21.46 17.95 -21.92
CA ARG A 815 -20.90 19.28 -21.68
C ARG A 815 -19.45 19.29 -22.18
N ASP A 816 -19.14 20.08 -23.20
CA ASP A 816 -17.76 20.35 -23.63
C ASP A 816 -17.13 21.39 -22.69
N LEU A 817 -16.10 20.98 -21.97
CA LEU A 817 -15.55 21.75 -20.83
C LEU A 817 -14.67 22.92 -21.29
N TRP A 818 -14.19 22.91 -22.53
CA TRP A 818 -13.34 23.96 -23.08
C TRP A 818 -14.13 25.01 -23.86
N THR A 819 -15.20 24.62 -24.54
CA THR A 819 -16.07 25.54 -25.27
C THR A 819 -17.26 26.01 -24.45
N HIS A 820 -17.46 25.46 -23.25
CA HIS A 820 -18.58 25.76 -22.35
C HIS A 820 -19.94 25.61 -23.04
N SER A 821 -20.07 24.58 -23.88
CA SER A 821 -21.27 24.28 -24.66
C SER A 821 -21.80 22.87 -24.35
N THR A 822 -23.10 22.65 -24.54
CA THR A 822 -23.73 21.35 -24.24
C THR A 822 -24.39 20.79 -25.50
N ILE A 823 -24.07 19.53 -25.80
CA ILE A 823 -24.76 18.74 -26.81
C ILE A 823 -25.75 17.84 -26.08
N TYR A 824 -27.04 18.03 -26.34
CA TYR A 824 -28.10 17.35 -25.61
C TYR A 824 -28.46 16.00 -26.24
N SER A 825 -28.85 15.05 -25.38
CA SER A 825 -29.48 13.79 -25.79
C SER A 825 -28.67 12.93 -26.76
N ILE A 826 -27.35 12.85 -26.57
CA ILE A 826 -26.48 11.96 -27.33
C ILE A 826 -26.76 10.50 -26.94
N ARG A 827 -26.67 9.61 -27.94
CA ARG A 827 -26.82 8.15 -27.77
C ARG A 827 -25.68 7.42 -28.45
N HIS A 828 -25.36 6.25 -27.92
CA HIS A 828 -24.44 5.24 -28.48
C HIS A 828 -22.96 5.62 -28.56
N GLN A 829 -22.63 6.82 -29.04
CA GLN A 829 -21.25 7.27 -29.24
C GLN A 829 -21.12 8.79 -29.20
N LEU A 830 -19.93 9.26 -28.84
CA LEU A 830 -19.51 10.66 -28.89
C LEU A 830 -18.42 10.77 -29.95
N LYS A 831 -18.58 11.73 -30.86
CA LYS A 831 -17.69 11.93 -32.01
C LYS A 831 -17.29 13.38 -32.08
N ALA A 832 -16.00 13.63 -32.25
CA ALA A 832 -15.48 14.97 -32.53
C ALA A 832 -14.31 14.91 -33.52
N THR A 833 -14.18 15.96 -34.31
CA THR A 833 -12.96 16.25 -35.06
C THR A 833 -12.02 17.03 -34.17
N VAL A 834 -10.76 16.60 -34.09
CA VAL A 834 -9.76 17.08 -33.14
C VAL A 834 -8.49 17.42 -33.92
N GLU A 835 -8.02 18.65 -33.78
CA GLU A 835 -6.78 19.14 -34.40
C GLU A 835 -5.54 18.35 -33.95
N ALA A 836 -4.43 18.50 -34.68
CA ALA A 836 -3.16 17.88 -34.33
C ALA A 836 -2.73 18.25 -32.89
N HIS A 837 -2.34 17.24 -32.11
CA HIS A 837 -1.94 17.37 -30.69
C HIS A 837 -3.01 17.97 -29.73
N ALA A 838 -4.22 18.23 -30.24
CA ALA A 838 -5.30 18.82 -29.45
C ALA A 838 -6.15 17.74 -28.76
N CYS A 839 -7.02 18.20 -27.86
CA CYS A 839 -8.02 17.34 -27.24
C CYS A 839 -9.41 17.99 -27.22
N LYS A 840 -10.42 17.15 -27.04
CA LYS A 840 -11.75 17.57 -26.59
C LYS A 840 -12.06 16.91 -25.26
N MET A 841 -12.53 17.68 -24.29
CA MET A 841 -12.85 17.18 -22.96
C MET A 841 -14.32 17.41 -22.66
N TYR A 842 -15.01 16.37 -22.21
CA TYR A 842 -16.44 16.38 -21.96
C TYR A 842 -16.76 15.83 -20.56
N ALA A 843 -17.82 16.37 -19.94
CA ALA A 843 -18.54 15.70 -18.87
C ALA A 843 -19.90 15.23 -19.40
N LEU A 844 -20.12 13.92 -19.35
CA LEU A 844 -21.36 13.28 -19.77
C LEU A 844 -22.28 13.11 -18.56
N THR A 845 -23.52 13.57 -18.69
CA THR A 845 -24.55 13.43 -17.65
C THR A 845 -25.67 12.54 -18.15
N PRO A 846 -25.77 11.28 -17.68
CA PRO A 846 -26.87 10.40 -18.02
C PRO A 846 -28.23 10.89 -17.51
N HIS A 847 -29.28 10.63 -18.30
CA HIS A 847 -30.68 10.93 -17.99
C HIS A 847 -31.32 9.91 -17.05
#